data_AF-A0A218XH87-F1
#
_entry.id   AF-A0A218XH87-F1
#
_cell.length_a   1.000
_cell.length_b   1.000
_cell.length_c   1.000
_cell.angle_alpha   90.00
_cell.angle_beta   90.00
_cell.angle_gamma   90.00
#
_symmetry.space_group_name_H-M   'P 1'
#
loop_
_entity.id
_entity.type
_entity.pdbx_description
1 polymer ?
#
loop_
_entity_poly.entity_id
_entity_poly.type
_entity_poly.pdbx_seq_one_letter_code
_entity_poly.pdbx_strand_id
1 'polypeptide(L)'
;MWPDLIKKAKEGGLDAIETYVFWNVHEPQRRYYDFTGNLDLIRFLKTIQDEGLYAVLRIGPYVCAEWNYGGFPMWLHNMPGVELRTANDVFMNEMKNFTTLIVDMVKKEKLFASQGGPIILAQIENEYGNVMSSYGDAGKAYVDWCANMAESQNIGVPWIMCQQSDAPQPMINTCNGWYCDQFTPNNPNSPKMWTENWTGWFKSWGGKDPHRTAEDVAFAVARFFQTGGTFQNYYMYHGGTNFGRTAGGPYMTTSYDYDAPLDEYGNLNQPKWGHLKELHAVLHSIEKPLTEGNITNIDLGNSVYATIYATPEKSSCFLGNTNQTSDATVVFQGNSFSVPAWSVSILPDCKTEEYNTAKVNTQTSVMVKKPNQAEDQPAALNWKWRPESIDDTALHGKGHASTHQIIDQKTAANDASDYLWYMTSVDLKGNDPIWSDNMTIRVNGSGHILHAYVNGKLVGSQWAKYGVFNYVFEKNVKFNRGKNLITLLSATVGFQNYGPMFDLIQSGVIGPVEIIGRKGDETVIKDLSTRKWNYRVGLHGYDHKLFKVDSPLASRWQSEDLPLNRMMTWYKTTFKAPLGTDPVVVDLQGLGKGEAWVNGHSIGRYWPSFLAEEGCSTDACDYRGSYDNNKCVSNCGHPTQRWYHVPRSFLQDDLNTLVLFEEFGGNPSLVNFQTTVVGSACGNAYEKKTLELSCHGNPISAIKFASFGAPEGSCGSFQKGACEGSNDAVPILEKACVGKESCSINASEDIFGSTNCDANVTRRLAVEATRALYDKECKICQRPFTVFRWRPGRDARYKKTEICQTCCKLKNVCQVCLLDLEYGLPVQVRDTALSINSNDTIPKSDVNREYFAEEHDRRARAGLDYESSYGKVQSNDTILKLQRTTPYYKRNRAHVCSFYIRGECTRGAECPYRHEMPVTGELSQQNIKDRYYGVNDPVALKLLNKAGEMPSLEPPEDESIKTLYVGGLDARVTEQDLRDHFYAHGEIESVRMVLQRACAFVTYTTREGAEKAAEELSNKLVIKGLRLKLMWGRPQAPKPESEGSEAAARQVAHSGMLPRAVISQQQQQQQGQMGMQYYNAPIPPPPQQERAYYPSMDPQRMGALVHTQEGSSSGGQGESKPGSSYPTMPPPPPPPHGQYYPQYYPPPYGYMPPPPAYQQQYQPPHQSAGPPQQYQHPMPVGPSASSSSGPGGASGSGQAPSTSSGAGPGPEPSAPEGSSQQ
;
A
#
# COMPACT_ATOMS: atom_id res chain seq x y z
N MET A 1 -8.33 2.86 8.07
CA MET A 1 -7.83 3.84 7.08
C MET A 1 -7.57 5.18 7.76
N TRP A 2 -8.55 6.05 8.03
CA TRP A 2 -8.28 7.44 8.48
C TRP A 2 -7.14 7.64 9.51
N PRO A 3 -7.07 6.95 10.67
CA PRO A 3 -5.97 7.18 11.63
C PRO A 3 -4.58 6.85 11.04
N ASP A 4 -4.49 5.73 10.30
CA ASP A 4 -3.26 5.30 9.62
C ASP A 4 -2.85 6.25 8.48
N LEU A 5 -3.81 6.80 7.73
CA LEU A 5 -3.56 7.81 6.69
C LEU A 5 -3.08 9.14 7.28
N ILE A 6 -3.77 9.64 8.32
CA ILE A 6 -3.44 10.90 9.01
C ILE A 6 -2.08 10.78 9.70
N LYS A 7 -1.81 9.65 10.35
CA LYS A 7 -0.51 9.33 10.95
C LYS A 7 0.62 9.28 9.91
N LYS A 8 0.39 8.68 8.73
CA LYS A 8 1.34 8.70 7.60
C LYS A 8 1.56 10.10 7.02
N ALA A 9 0.54 10.97 7.06
CA ALA A 9 0.68 12.37 6.67
C ALA A 9 1.55 13.17 7.66
N LYS A 10 1.31 12.97 8.97
CA LYS A 10 2.16 13.51 10.04
C LYS A 10 3.60 12.99 9.96
N GLU A 11 3.78 11.69 9.79
CA GLU A 11 5.09 11.07 9.57
C GLU A 11 5.77 11.54 8.28
N GLY A 12 5.00 12.03 7.31
CA GLY A 12 5.47 12.68 6.08
C GLY A 12 5.73 14.19 6.22
N GLY A 13 5.56 14.77 7.41
CA GLY A 13 5.88 16.17 7.70
C GLY A 13 4.79 17.19 7.40
N LEU A 14 3.52 16.78 7.20
CA LEU A 14 2.41 17.73 7.11
C LEU A 14 1.98 18.23 8.49
N ASP A 15 1.63 19.51 8.57
CA ASP A 15 1.07 20.16 9.77
C ASP A 15 -0.46 20.20 9.81
N ALA A 16 -1.09 20.10 8.64
CA ALA A 16 -2.53 20.19 8.46
C ALA A 16 -3.08 19.15 7.47
N ILE A 17 -4.34 18.76 7.66
CA ILE A 17 -5.11 17.96 6.71
C ILE A 17 -6.24 18.81 6.12
N GLU A 18 -6.24 18.98 4.80
CA GLU A 18 -7.33 19.63 4.07
C GLU A 18 -8.40 18.63 3.64
N THR A 19 -9.68 19.03 3.67
CA THR A 19 -10.77 18.18 3.19
C THR A 19 -11.98 18.98 2.70
N TYR A 20 -12.69 18.43 1.72
CA TYR A 20 -13.98 18.93 1.23
C TYR A 20 -15.16 18.37 2.05
N VAL A 21 -16.31 19.05 1.99
CA VAL A 21 -17.58 18.54 2.53
C VAL A 21 -18.56 18.23 1.40
N PHE A 22 -18.93 16.96 1.24
CA PHE A 22 -19.69 16.48 0.08
C PHE A 22 -21.21 16.50 0.33
N TRP A 23 -21.86 17.63 0.00
CA TRP A 23 -23.29 17.85 0.29
C TRP A 23 -24.21 16.75 -0.27
N ASN A 24 -23.95 16.24 -1.48
CA ASN A 24 -24.80 15.23 -2.13
C ASN A 24 -24.95 13.90 -1.37
N VAL A 25 -23.95 13.48 -0.60
CA VAL A 25 -23.97 12.27 0.24
C VAL A 25 -24.35 12.59 1.69
N HIS A 26 -24.14 13.81 2.15
CA HIS A 26 -24.59 14.27 3.47
C HIS A 26 -26.08 14.63 3.51
N GLU A 27 -26.69 15.09 2.41
CA GLU A 27 -28.12 15.37 2.28
C GLU A 27 -28.72 14.66 1.03
N PRO A 28 -28.72 13.31 0.97
CA PRO A 28 -29.14 12.55 -0.22
C PRO A 28 -30.64 12.70 -0.52
N GLN A 29 -31.44 13.14 0.46
CA GLN A 29 -32.79 13.65 0.27
C GLN A 29 -32.93 14.95 1.08
N ARG A 30 -33.67 15.93 0.56
CA ARG A 30 -33.78 17.27 1.18
C ARG A 30 -34.27 17.17 2.64
N ARG A 31 -33.45 17.71 3.56
CA ARG A 31 -33.54 17.66 5.04
C ARG A 31 -33.48 16.27 5.68
N TYR A 32 -33.02 15.25 4.96
CA TYR A 32 -32.58 13.98 5.54
C TYR A 32 -31.05 13.91 5.48
N TYR A 33 -30.41 13.87 6.64
CA TYR A 33 -28.95 13.98 6.76
C TYR A 33 -28.28 12.66 7.14
N ASP A 34 -27.13 12.36 6.53
CA ASP A 34 -26.27 11.22 6.87
C ASP A 34 -24.82 11.67 7.17
N PHE A 35 -24.39 11.36 8.38
CA PHE A 35 -23.03 11.57 8.88
C PHE A 35 -22.52 10.30 9.57
N THR A 36 -22.88 9.11 9.05
CA THR A 36 -22.53 7.82 9.63
C THR A 36 -21.45 7.08 8.83
N GLY A 37 -20.76 6.11 9.47
CA GLY A 37 -19.78 5.27 8.79
C GLY A 37 -18.58 6.06 8.25
N ASN A 38 -18.44 6.13 6.93
CA ASN A 38 -17.42 6.93 6.24
C ASN A 38 -17.87 8.36 5.90
N LEU A 39 -19.08 8.76 6.30
CA LEU A 39 -19.60 10.14 6.21
C LEU A 39 -19.50 10.88 7.55
N ASP A 40 -18.89 10.27 8.58
CA ASP A 40 -18.71 10.86 9.90
C ASP A 40 -17.59 11.93 9.91
N LEU A 41 -17.93 13.11 9.39
CA LEU A 41 -17.05 14.29 9.30
C LEU A 41 -16.50 14.71 10.67
N ILE A 42 -17.31 14.63 11.72
CA ILE A 42 -16.91 15.01 13.09
C ILE A 42 -15.85 14.04 13.63
N ARG A 43 -16.01 12.73 13.39
CA ARG A 43 -14.98 11.75 13.74
C ARG A 43 -13.72 11.91 12.90
N PHE A 44 -13.82 12.24 11.61
CA PHE A 44 -12.65 12.52 10.78
C PHE A 44 -11.85 13.71 11.34
N LEU A 45 -12.52 14.83 11.61
CA LEU A 45 -11.91 16.03 12.21
C LEU A 45 -11.32 15.77 13.60
N LYS A 46 -11.97 14.96 14.44
CA LYS A 46 -11.41 14.53 15.72
C LYS A 46 -10.19 13.62 15.56
N THR A 47 -10.17 12.73 14.56
CA THR A 47 -9.00 11.89 14.27
C THR A 47 -7.78 12.75 13.86
N ILE A 48 -8.00 13.87 13.16
CA ILE A 48 -6.95 14.85 12.84
C ILE A 48 -6.43 15.51 14.13
N GLN A 49 -7.32 15.89 15.06
CA GLN A 49 -6.97 16.45 16.36
C GLN A 49 -6.24 15.44 17.27
N ASP A 50 -6.67 14.18 17.29
CA ASP A 50 -6.11 13.10 18.12
C ASP A 50 -4.68 12.73 17.69
N GLU A 51 -4.40 12.70 16.38
CA GLU A 51 -3.03 12.59 15.85
C GLU A 51 -2.23 13.90 16.01
N GLY A 52 -2.86 14.99 16.43
CA GLY A 52 -2.23 16.29 16.71
C GLY A 52 -1.75 16.99 15.45
N LEU A 53 -2.64 17.14 14.46
CA LEU A 53 -2.52 18.01 13.28
C LEU A 53 -3.63 19.07 13.28
N TYR A 54 -3.44 20.12 12.48
CA TYR A 54 -4.49 21.08 12.14
C TYR A 54 -5.40 20.58 11.00
N ALA A 55 -6.50 21.27 10.76
CA ALA A 55 -7.44 20.97 9.69
C ALA A 55 -7.77 22.22 8.85
N VAL A 56 -8.00 22.02 7.56
CA VAL A 56 -8.54 23.03 6.62
C VAL A 56 -9.84 22.50 6.05
N LEU A 57 -10.97 23.13 6.40
CA LEU A 57 -12.30 22.62 6.11
C LEU A 57 -12.92 23.36 4.92
N ARG A 58 -12.85 22.77 3.73
CA ARG A 58 -13.40 23.34 2.49
C ARG A 58 -14.88 22.97 2.38
N ILE A 59 -15.74 23.78 3.03
CA ILE A 59 -17.18 23.52 3.17
C ILE A 59 -17.90 23.60 1.83
N GLY A 60 -17.43 24.40 0.88
CA GLY A 60 -18.02 24.54 -0.46
C GLY A 60 -19.32 25.37 -0.41
N PRO A 61 -20.51 24.80 -0.70
CA PRO A 61 -20.81 23.37 -0.88
C PRO A 61 -20.80 22.89 -2.33
N TYR A 62 -20.51 23.76 -3.29
CA TYR A 62 -19.84 23.33 -4.51
C TYR A 62 -18.37 23.05 -4.18
N VAL A 63 -17.85 21.91 -4.65
CA VAL A 63 -16.47 21.46 -4.36
C VAL A 63 -15.69 21.04 -5.61
N CYS A 64 -16.32 20.90 -6.78
CA CYS A 64 -15.75 20.28 -7.98
C CYS A 64 -15.26 18.83 -7.72
N ALA A 65 -14.02 18.69 -7.23
CA ALA A 65 -13.41 17.49 -6.66
C ALA A 65 -13.52 16.18 -7.47
N GLU A 66 -13.66 16.26 -8.80
CA GLU A 66 -14.04 15.14 -9.69
C GLU A 66 -15.28 14.37 -9.21
N TRP A 67 -16.08 15.00 -8.36
CA TRP A 67 -17.14 14.39 -7.60
C TRP A 67 -18.48 14.58 -8.30
N ASN A 68 -19.33 13.57 -8.22
CA ASN A 68 -20.61 13.54 -8.91
C ASN A 68 -21.42 14.84 -8.69
N TYR A 69 -21.72 15.53 -9.79
CA TYR A 69 -22.46 16.80 -9.78
C TYR A 69 -21.82 17.95 -8.98
N GLY A 70 -20.48 17.94 -8.86
CA GLY A 70 -19.70 19.00 -8.22
C GLY A 70 -19.89 19.10 -6.70
N GLY A 71 -20.48 18.06 -6.09
CA GLY A 71 -20.88 18.04 -4.68
C GLY A 71 -22.36 18.34 -4.44
N PHE A 72 -23.12 18.86 -5.41
CA PHE A 72 -24.54 19.21 -5.19
C PHE A 72 -25.46 17.98 -5.18
N PRO A 73 -26.46 17.91 -4.27
CA PRO A 73 -27.47 16.88 -4.31
C PRO A 73 -28.41 17.07 -5.52
N MET A 74 -28.73 15.99 -6.24
CA MET A 74 -29.54 16.07 -7.46
C MET A 74 -30.98 16.57 -7.24
N TRP A 75 -31.52 16.48 -6.01
CA TRP A 75 -32.82 17.06 -5.70
C TRP A 75 -32.83 18.60 -5.81
N LEU A 76 -31.66 19.25 -5.70
CA LEU A 76 -31.53 20.70 -5.81
C LEU A 76 -31.84 21.18 -7.24
N HIS A 77 -31.36 20.46 -8.26
CA HIS A 77 -31.66 20.72 -9.68
C HIS A 77 -33.16 20.69 -10.01
N ASN A 78 -33.93 19.89 -9.27
CA ASN A 78 -35.36 19.70 -9.47
C ASN A 78 -36.23 20.66 -8.63
N MET A 79 -35.65 21.67 -7.98
CA MET A 79 -36.40 22.71 -7.26
C MET A 79 -36.95 23.79 -8.21
N PRO A 80 -38.24 24.17 -8.12
CA PRO A 80 -38.81 25.21 -8.97
C PRO A 80 -38.10 26.57 -8.80
N GLY A 81 -37.65 27.15 -9.91
CA GLY A 81 -37.00 28.47 -9.93
C GLY A 81 -35.56 28.50 -9.40
N VAL A 82 -34.91 27.35 -9.28
CA VAL A 82 -33.49 27.26 -8.90
C VAL A 82 -32.57 27.60 -10.08
N GLU A 83 -31.45 28.26 -9.78
CA GLU A 83 -30.31 28.46 -10.68
C GLU A 83 -29.04 28.28 -9.84
N LEU A 84 -28.11 27.40 -10.23
CA LEU A 84 -26.97 27.07 -9.38
C LEU A 84 -25.81 28.07 -9.52
N ARG A 85 -25.15 28.37 -8.39
CA ARG A 85 -23.94 29.22 -8.31
C ARG A 85 -24.15 30.63 -8.92
N THR A 86 -25.27 31.25 -8.59
CA THR A 86 -25.63 32.62 -9.00
C THR A 86 -26.53 33.27 -7.93
N ALA A 87 -26.84 34.56 -8.08
CA ALA A 87 -27.69 35.32 -7.16
C ALA A 87 -29.18 34.93 -7.29
N ASN A 88 -29.50 33.71 -6.87
CA ASN A 88 -30.81 33.08 -6.92
C ASN A 88 -31.27 32.69 -5.51
N ASP A 89 -32.39 33.25 -5.04
CA ASP A 89 -32.85 33.07 -3.65
C ASP A 89 -33.10 31.59 -3.30
N VAL A 90 -33.55 30.76 -4.24
CA VAL A 90 -33.80 29.33 -3.97
C VAL A 90 -32.48 28.62 -3.68
N PHE A 91 -31.48 28.81 -4.55
CA PHE A 91 -30.16 28.23 -4.38
C PHE A 91 -29.42 28.78 -3.14
N MET A 92 -29.39 30.10 -2.96
CA MET A 92 -28.71 30.77 -1.85
C MET A 92 -29.27 30.35 -0.48
N ASN A 93 -30.60 30.18 -0.35
CA ASN A 93 -31.20 29.69 0.89
C ASN A 93 -30.86 28.21 1.17
N GLU A 94 -30.83 27.34 0.16
CA GLU A 94 -30.42 25.94 0.35
C GLU A 94 -28.93 25.82 0.71
N MET A 95 -28.05 26.54 0.02
CA MET A 95 -26.62 26.65 0.33
C MET A 95 -26.38 27.12 1.76
N LYS A 96 -27.03 28.23 2.16
CA LYS A 96 -26.92 28.75 3.54
C LYS A 96 -27.36 27.75 4.59
N ASN A 97 -28.47 27.02 4.36
CA ASN A 97 -28.94 26.00 5.29
C ASN A 97 -27.90 24.90 5.51
N PHE A 98 -27.28 24.38 4.45
CA PHE A 98 -26.25 23.34 4.57
C PHE A 98 -24.95 23.87 5.19
N THR A 99 -24.44 25.02 4.75
CA THR A 99 -23.24 25.65 5.34
C THR A 99 -23.42 25.92 6.83
N THR A 100 -24.56 26.47 7.25
CA THR A 100 -24.85 26.71 8.68
C THR A 100 -24.93 25.39 9.46
N LEU A 101 -25.57 24.33 8.93
CA LEU A 101 -25.59 23.02 9.60
C LEU A 101 -24.18 22.47 9.86
N ILE A 102 -23.30 22.52 8.86
CA ILE A 102 -21.91 22.06 9.00
C ILE A 102 -21.16 22.91 10.04
N VAL A 103 -21.29 24.23 9.99
CA VAL A 103 -20.68 25.12 10.98
C VAL A 103 -21.19 24.85 12.39
N ASP A 104 -22.50 24.68 12.60
CA ASP A 104 -23.10 24.43 13.92
C ASP A 104 -22.66 23.07 14.49
N MET A 105 -22.57 22.03 13.66
CA MET A 105 -22.03 20.73 14.05
C MET A 105 -20.57 20.84 14.51
N VAL A 106 -19.74 21.55 13.74
CA VAL A 106 -18.32 21.77 14.05
C VAL A 106 -18.14 22.63 15.31
N LYS A 107 -18.95 23.69 15.47
CA LYS A 107 -18.95 24.59 16.64
C LYS A 107 -19.37 23.89 17.93
N LYS A 108 -20.41 23.06 17.87
CA LYS A 108 -20.93 22.28 19.00
C LYS A 108 -19.84 21.38 19.60
N GLU A 109 -19.04 20.77 18.72
CA GLU A 109 -17.93 19.88 19.09
C GLU A 109 -16.60 20.64 19.33
N LYS A 110 -16.63 21.99 19.26
CA LYS A 110 -15.51 22.91 19.50
C LYS A 110 -14.31 22.72 18.56
N LEU A 111 -14.56 22.36 17.30
CA LEU A 111 -13.52 21.94 16.36
C LEU A 111 -12.82 23.10 15.61
N PHE A 112 -13.25 24.34 15.76
CA PHE A 112 -12.48 25.51 15.30
C PHE A 112 -11.34 25.86 16.28
N ALA A 113 -10.19 26.31 15.77
CA ALA A 113 -9.02 26.67 16.59
C ALA A 113 -9.32 27.78 17.61
N SER A 114 -10.21 28.70 17.27
CA SER A 114 -10.81 29.70 18.17
C SER A 114 -11.50 29.11 19.42
N GLN A 115 -11.84 27.82 19.39
CA GLN A 115 -12.49 27.06 20.47
C GLN A 115 -11.58 25.98 21.09
N GLY A 116 -10.33 25.85 20.62
CA GLY A 116 -9.38 24.79 20.99
C GLY A 116 -9.38 23.55 20.08
N GLY A 117 -10.03 23.60 18.92
CA GLY A 117 -10.07 22.53 17.92
C GLY A 117 -8.96 22.59 16.85
N PRO A 118 -8.91 21.65 15.90
CA PRO A 118 -7.88 21.60 14.87
C PRO A 118 -8.10 22.57 13.69
N ILE A 119 -9.33 23.04 13.43
CA ILE A 119 -9.62 23.77 12.17
C ILE A 119 -9.08 25.21 12.25
N ILE A 120 -8.05 25.48 11.45
CA ILE A 120 -7.38 26.79 11.36
C ILE A 120 -7.90 27.66 10.21
N LEU A 121 -8.56 27.06 9.21
CA LEU A 121 -9.03 27.71 7.99
C LEU A 121 -10.31 27.04 7.50
N ALA A 122 -11.21 27.82 6.89
CA ALA A 122 -12.39 27.30 6.19
C ALA A 122 -12.54 27.94 4.80
N GLN A 123 -13.13 27.21 3.83
CA GLN A 123 -13.40 27.76 2.48
C GLN A 123 -14.90 27.78 2.17
N ILE A 124 -15.34 28.86 1.53
CA ILE A 124 -16.67 29.02 0.93
C ILE A 124 -16.54 29.04 -0.61
N GLU A 125 -17.49 28.40 -1.31
CA GLU A 125 -17.41 28.12 -2.76
C GLU A 125 -16.15 27.32 -3.16
N ASN A 126 -15.95 27.06 -4.46
CA ASN A 126 -14.74 26.49 -5.02
C ASN A 126 -14.49 26.95 -6.47
N GLU A 127 -13.35 27.58 -6.72
CA GLU A 127 -12.95 28.07 -8.06
C GLU A 127 -14.00 28.93 -8.79
N TYR A 128 -14.79 29.72 -8.07
CA TYR A 128 -15.91 30.44 -8.70
C TYR A 128 -15.43 31.55 -9.67
N GLY A 129 -14.31 32.21 -9.41
CA GLY A 129 -13.73 33.22 -10.30
C GLY A 129 -13.42 32.71 -11.71
N ASN A 130 -13.14 31.42 -11.87
CA ASN A 130 -12.94 30.77 -13.18
C ASN A 130 -14.23 30.76 -14.05
N VAL A 131 -15.42 30.85 -13.43
CA VAL A 131 -16.72 30.73 -14.12
C VAL A 131 -17.61 31.98 -13.99
N MET A 132 -17.37 32.83 -12.99
CA MET A 132 -18.17 34.00 -12.62
C MET A 132 -18.55 34.91 -13.79
N SER A 133 -17.64 35.12 -14.73
CA SER A 133 -17.87 35.96 -15.92
C SER A 133 -19.07 35.52 -16.76
N SER A 134 -19.41 34.22 -16.75
CA SER A 134 -20.56 33.65 -17.46
C SER A 134 -21.90 33.96 -16.81
N TYR A 135 -21.88 34.35 -15.52
CA TYR A 135 -23.07 34.73 -14.74
C TYR A 135 -23.24 36.26 -14.66
N GLY A 136 -22.33 37.04 -15.27
CA GLY A 136 -22.39 38.51 -15.30
C GLY A 136 -22.41 39.13 -13.90
N ASP A 137 -23.20 40.19 -13.73
CA ASP A 137 -23.30 40.90 -12.44
C ASP A 137 -24.03 40.08 -11.36
N ALA A 138 -24.86 39.11 -11.73
CA ALA A 138 -25.46 38.16 -10.78
C ALA A 138 -24.40 37.23 -10.15
N GLY A 139 -23.32 36.92 -10.89
CA GLY A 139 -22.17 36.18 -10.34
C GLY A 139 -21.38 36.98 -9.30
N LYS A 140 -21.19 38.28 -9.51
CA LYS A 140 -20.54 39.16 -8.52
C LYS A 140 -21.38 39.29 -7.26
N ALA A 141 -22.67 39.58 -7.41
CA ALA A 141 -23.60 39.67 -6.28
C ALA A 141 -23.69 38.36 -5.47
N TYR A 142 -23.51 37.21 -6.13
CA TYR A 142 -23.38 35.91 -5.47
C TYR A 142 -22.06 35.74 -4.70
N VAL A 143 -20.92 36.19 -5.23
CA VAL A 143 -19.63 36.19 -4.50
C VAL A 143 -19.66 37.10 -3.28
N ASP A 144 -20.19 38.32 -3.43
CA ASP A 144 -20.41 39.25 -2.32
C ASP A 144 -21.31 38.60 -1.25
N TRP A 145 -22.41 37.97 -1.67
CA TRP A 145 -23.30 37.23 -0.76
C TRP A 145 -22.60 36.07 -0.07
N CYS A 146 -21.77 35.28 -0.79
CA CYS A 146 -21.02 34.16 -0.23
C CYS A 146 -20.05 34.61 0.87
N ALA A 147 -19.27 35.67 0.63
CA ALA A 147 -18.35 36.24 1.61
C ALA A 147 -19.08 36.76 2.85
N ASN A 148 -20.14 37.56 2.68
CA ASN A 148 -20.97 38.06 3.78
C ASN A 148 -21.65 36.92 4.57
N MET A 149 -22.16 35.90 3.87
CA MET A 149 -22.81 34.74 4.48
C MET A 149 -21.82 33.93 5.32
N ALA A 150 -20.63 33.65 4.78
CA ALA A 150 -19.54 32.97 5.47
C ALA A 150 -19.03 33.74 6.70
N GLU A 151 -18.77 35.05 6.57
CA GLU A 151 -18.37 35.90 7.70
C GLU A 151 -19.46 35.92 8.79
N SER A 152 -20.73 36.02 8.41
CA SER A 152 -21.85 36.01 9.36
C SER A 152 -21.96 34.73 10.20
N GLN A 153 -21.35 33.63 9.75
CA GLN A 153 -21.26 32.41 10.56
C GLN A 153 -20.39 32.59 11.81
N ASN A 154 -19.48 33.58 11.85
CA ASN A 154 -18.59 33.91 12.97
C ASN A 154 -17.89 32.67 13.57
N ILE A 155 -16.99 32.05 12.80
CA ILE A 155 -16.23 30.85 13.18
C ILE A 155 -14.94 31.16 13.98
N GLY A 156 -14.51 32.42 14.01
CA GLY A 156 -13.31 32.87 14.74
C GLY A 156 -11.97 32.44 14.12
N VAL A 157 -11.98 31.92 12.89
CA VAL A 157 -10.79 31.61 12.09
C VAL A 157 -10.97 32.18 10.66
N PRO A 158 -9.90 32.40 9.88
CA PRO A 158 -10.01 33.01 8.55
C PRO A 158 -10.80 32.15 7.56
N TRP A 159 -11.52 32.83 6.66
CA TRP A 159 -12.14 32.25 5.48
C TRP A 159 -11.28 32.48 4.24
N ILE A 160 -11.26 31.49 3.35
CA ILE A 160 -10.50 31.53 2.08
C ILE A 160 -11.44 31.30 0.88
N MET A 161 -11.00 31.69 -0.32
CA MET A 161 -11.66 31.40 -1.59
C MET A 161 -10.61 31.12 -2.69
N CYS A 162 -10.59 29.91 -3.24
CA CYS A 162 -9.65 29.53 -4.29
C CYS A 162 -10.05 30.03 -5.68
N GLN A 163 -9.06 30.43 -6.49
CA GLN A 163 -9.21 31.05 -7.82
C GLN A 163 -10.22 32.21 -7.89
N GLN A 164 -10.36 32.98 -6.81
CA GLN A 164 -11.20 34.18 -6.76
C GLN A 164 -10.31 35.43 -6.69
N SER A 165 -9.89 35.96 -7.83
CA SER A 165 -8.95 37.10 -7.91
C SER A 165 -9.47 38.37 -7.23
N ASP A 166 -10.78 38.57 -7.19
CA ASP A 166 -11.48 39.70 -6.57
C ASP A 166 -12.24 39.30 -5.28
N ALA A 167 -11.78 38.27 -4.57
CA ALA A 167 -12.37 37.81 -3.30
C ALA A 167 -12.67 39.00 -2.33
N PRO A 168 -13.93 39.21 -1.93
CA PRO A 168 -14.31 40.31 -1.04
C PRO A 168 -13.63 40.19 0.32
N GLN A 169 -13.19 41.31 0.88
CA GLN A 169 -12.60 41.32 2.22
C GLN A 169 -13.65 40.99 3.29
N PRO A 170 -13.33 40.19 4.32
CA PRO A 170 -11.99 39.74 4.72
C PRO A 170 -11.58 38.35 4.19
N MET A 171 -12.18 37.85 3.11
CA MET A 171 -11.80 36.55 2.52
C MET A 171 -10.37 36.63 1.95
N ILE A 172 -9.56 35.58 2.17
CA ILE A 172 -8.23 35.45 1.55
C ILE A 172 -8.37 34.70 0.22
N ASN A 173 -7.90 35.29 -0.88
CA ASN A 173 -7.84 34.57 -2.15
C ASN A 173 -6.65 33.60 -2.20
N THR A 174 -6.86 32.41 -2.77
CA THR A 174 -5.81 31.36 -2.86
C THR A 174 -5.66 30.83 -4.28
N CYS A 175 -4.49 30.26 -4.56
CA CYS A 175 -4.16 29.68 -5.87
C CYS A 175 -4.33 28.15 -5.87
N ASN A 176 -4.69 27.60 -7.04
CA ASN A 176 -4.69 26.18 -7.37
C ASN A 176 -3.85 25.97 -8.64
N GLY A 177 -3.17 24.82 -8.78
CA GLY A 177 -2.38 24.53 -9.98
C GLY A 177 -1.26 23.51 -9.78
N TRP A 178 -0.49 23.25 -10.84
CA TRP A 178 0.82 22.58 -10.72
C TRP A 178 1.91 23.50 -10.16
N TYR A 179 1.76 24.81 -10.33
CA TYR A 179 2.68 25.85 -9.81
C TYR A 179 1.89 27.09 -9.40
N CYS A 180 2.20 27.66 -8.23
CA CYS A 180 1.66 28.94 -7.75
C CYS A 180 2.75 29.90 -7.25
N ASP A 181 4.01 29.72 -7.66
CA ASP A 181 5.12 30.60 -7.25
C ASP A 181 4.98 32.02 -7.81
N GLN A 182 4.30 32.20 -8.94
CA GLN A 182 3.97 33.52 -9.51
C GLN A 182 2.64 34.11 -8.99
N PHE A 183 1.92 33.43 -8.09
CA PHE A 183 0.70 33.97 -7.49
C PHE A 183 0.99 35.09 -6.49
N THR A 184 0.10 36.09 -6.46
CA THR A 184 0.11 37.19 -5.50
C THR A 184 -1.32 37.38 -4.97
N PRO A 185 -1.54 37.47 -3.64
CA PRO A 185 -2.86 37.72 -3.07
C PRO A 185 -3.40 39.11 -3.43
N ASN A 186 -4.72 39.28 -3.39
CA ASN A 186 -5.38 40.52 -3.84
C ASN A 186 -5.33 41.67 -2.82
N ASN A 187 -4.96 41.37 -1.58
CA ASN A 187 -4.70 42.31 -0.50
C ASN A 187 -3.24 42.11 0.00
N PRO A 188 -2.40 43.16 0.08
CA PRO A 188 -1.02 43.02 0.57
C PRO A 188 -0.90 42.60 2.05
N ASN A 189 -1.99 42.62 2.81
CA ASN A 189 -2.04 42.11 4.18
C ASN A 189 -2.48 40.63 4.27
N SER A 190 -2.84 40.01 3.15
CA SER A 190 -3.21 38.59 3.10
C SER A 190 -1.99 37.71 2.82
N PRO A 191 -1.89 36.52 3.46
CA PRO A 191 -0.81 35.57 3.20
C PRO A 191 -0.89 35.00 1.77
N LYS A 192 0.26 34.62 1.21
CA LYS A 192 0.35 33.92 -0.08
C LYS A 192 0.09 32.43 0.12
N MET A 193 -1.07 31.95 -0.32
CA MET A 193 -1.57 30.61 -0.04
C MET A 193 -1.88 29.80 -1.32
N TRP A 194 -1.55 28.51 -1.29
CA TRP A 194 -1.77 27.54 -2.35
C TRP A 194 -2.61 26.37 -1.83
N THR A 195 -3.89 26.32 -2.20
CA THR A 195 -4.86 25.32 -1.72
C THR A 195 -4.79 24.00 -2.46
N GLU A 196 -4.39 23.98 -3.74
CA GLU A 196 -4.24 22.74 -4.49
C GLU A 196 -2.95 22.72 -5.30
N ASN A 197 -1.89 22.13 -4.74
CA ASN A 197 -0.74 21.66 -5.52
C ASN A 197 -1.08 20.31 -6.12
N TRP A 198 -1.37 20.27 -7.42
CA TRP A 198 -1.84 19.05 -8.10
C TRP A 198 -0.72 18.00 -8.17
N THR A 199 -0.78 16.95 -7.35
CA THR A 199 0.30 15.95 -7.15
C THR A 199 0.52 15.00 -8.33
N GLY A 200 -0.38 15.07 -9.31
CA GLY A 200 -0.55 14.20 -10.47
C GLY A 200 -1.78 14.68 -11.22
N TRP A 201 -2.67 13.78 -11.61
CA TRP A 201 -3.97 14.13 -12.17
C TRP A 201 -5.01 13.01 -11.98
N PHE A 202 -6.29 13.35 -12.13
CA PHE A 202 -7.39 12.37 -12.12
C PHE A 202 -7.46 11.53 -13.40
N LYS A 203 -8.29 10.48 -13.39
CA LYS A 203 -8.46 9.56 -14.53
C LYS A 203 -9.92 9.37 -14.92
N SER A 204 -10.17 9.45 -16.23
CA SER A 204 -11.47 9.21 -16.89
C SER A 204 -11.46 7.86 -17.61
N TRP A 205 -12.61 7.20 -17.79
CA TRP A 205 -12.71 5.97 -18.59
C TRP A 205 -12.27 6.19 -20.04
N GLY A 206 -11.29 5.39 -20.49
CA GLY A 206 -10.60 5.55 -21.77
C GLY A 206 -9.34 6.42 -21.72
N GLY A 207 -9.14 7.19 -20.63
CA GLY A 207 -7.94 7.97 -20.42
C GLY A 207 -6.70 7.12 -20.11
N LYS A 208 -5.53 7.75 -20.19
CA LYS A 208 -4.24 7.17 -19.79
C LYS A 208 -4.07 7.27 -18.27
N ASP A 209 -3.01 6.66 -17.73
CA ASP A 209 -2.63 6.82 -16.32
C ASP A 209 -1.56 7.94 -16.21
N PRO A 210 -1.93 9.16 -15.76
CA PRO A 210 -1.03 10.30 -15.65
C PRO A 210 -0.17 10.23 -14.37
N HIS A 211 1.09 10.67 -14.47
CA HIS A 211 2.03 10.72 -13.35
C HIS A 211 2.76 12.06 -13.33
N ARG A 212 3.15 12.55 -12.15
CA ARG A 212 3.97 13.74 -11.94
C ARG A 212 5.14 13.40 -11.03
N THR A 213 6.36 13.74 -11.43
CA THR A 213 7.58 13.31 -10.73
C THR A 213 7.66 13.89 -9.32
N ALA A 214 8.36 13.19 -8.42
CA ALA A 214 8.61 13.68 -7.06
C ALA A 214 9.40 15.00 -7.10
N GLU A 215 10.32 15.09 -8.07
CA GLU A 215 11.26 16.18 -8.29
C GLU A 215 10.56 17.46 -8.75
N ASP A 216 9.55 17.36 -9.63
CA ASP A 216 8.78 18.54 -10.08
C ASP A 216 7.78 19.01 -9.01
N VAL A 217 7.13 18.10 -8.28
CA VAL A 217 6.30 18.48 -7.12
C VAL A 217 7.15 19.19 -6.07
N ALA A 218 8.34 18.65 -5.76
CA ALA A 218 9.28 19.26 -4.82
C ALA A 218 9.80 20.62 -5.33
N PHE A 219 10.14 20.73 -6.62
CA PHE A 219 10.53 21.99 -7.25
C PHE A 219 9.45 23.05 -7.06
N ALA A 220 8.20 22.72 -7.40
CA ALA A 220 7.09 23.66 -7.34
C ALA A 220 6.84 24.17 -5.91
N VAL A 221 6.91 23.28 -4.90
CA VAL A 221 6.77 23.66 -3.47
C VAL A 221 7.94 24.50 -2.99
N ALA A 222 9.19 24.05 -3.21
CA ALA A 222 10.37 24.80 -2.78
C ALA A 222 10.44 26.18 -3.46
N ARG A 223 10.01 26.28 -4.72
CA ARG A 223 9.93 27.53 -5.48
C ARG A 223 8.79 28.45 -5.00
N PHE A 224 7.67 27.89 -4.55
CA PHE A 224 6.59 28.64 -3.90
C PHE A 224 7.05 29.24 -2.57
N PHE A 225 7.68 28.46 -1.68
CA PHE A 225 8.27 28.98 -0.43
C PHE A 225 9.42 29.96 -0.70
N GLN A 226 10.29 29.72 -1.70
CA GLN A 226 11.32 30.68 -2.12
C GLN A 226 10.70 32.05 -2.42
N THR A 227 9.55 32.08 -3.10
CA THR A 227 8.86 33.32 -3.54
C THR A 227 7.84 33.85 -2.53
N GLY A 228 8.04 33.62 -1.22
CA GLY A 228 7.22 34.17 -0.15
C GLY A 228 5.89 33.48 0.08
N GLY A 229 5.74 32.22 -0.39
CA GLY A 229 4.60 31.38 -0.05
C GLY A 229 4.61 30.96 1.42
N THR A 230 3.44 30.93 2.05
CA THR A 230 3.29 30.68 3.50
C THR A 230 2.38 29.50 3.85
N PHE A 231 1.54 29.05 2.92
CA PHE A 231 0.70 27.86 3.08
C PHE A 231 0.63 27.11 1.74
N GLN A 232 0.87 25.80 1.76
CA GLN A 232 0.73 24.93 0.59
C GLN A 232 0.08 23.60 1.00
N ASN A 233 -1.01 23.24 0.34
CA ASN A 233 -1.67 21.93 0.47
C ASN A 233 -1.46 21.06 -0.79
N TYR A 234 -1.46 19.74 -0.61
CA TYR A 234 -1.30 18.76 -1.69
C TYR A 234 -2.66 18.21 -2.12
N TYR A 235 -3.01 18.44 -3.38
CA TYR A 235 -4.21 17.90 -4.00
C TYR A 235 -3.80 16.79 -4.99
N MET A 236 -3.74 15.51 -4.61
CA MET A 236 -4.16 14.90 -3.35
C MET A 236 -2.96 14.36 -2.58
N TYR A 237 -2.92 14.57 -1.25
CA TYR A 237 -1.98 13.84 -0.40
C TYR A 237 -2.35 12.34 -0.31
N HIS A 238 -3.64 12.04 -0.32
CA HIS A 238 -4.24 10.73 -0.54
C HIS A 238 -5.56 10.91 -1.28
N GLY A 239 -5.67 10.42 -2.52
CA GLY A 239 -6.90 10.55 -3.29
C GLY A 239 -7.91 9.41 -3.06
N GLY A 240 -7.44 8.16 -3.01
CA GLY A 240 -8.26 7.01 -2.62
C GLY A 240 -9.18 6.47 -3.73
N THR A 241 -10.43 6.17 -3.39
CA THR A 241 -11.39 5.45 -4.25
C THR A 241 -12.78 6.10 -4.22
N ASN A 242 -13.35 6.35 -5.40
CA ASN A 242 -14.75 6.74 -5.62
C ASN A 242 -15.71 5.56 -5.37
N PHE A 243 -15.91 5.19 -4.10
CA PHE A 243 -16.79 4.09 -3.70
C PHE A 243 -18.27 4.35 -4.06
N GLY A 244 -18.99 3.27 -4.41
CA GLY A 244 -20.40 3.35 -4.80
C GLY A 244 -20.61 4.00 -6.16
N ARG A 245 -21.72 4.75 -6.29
CA ARG A 245 -22.12 5.40 -7.55
C ARG A 245 -22.41 6.91 -7.44
N THR A 246 -22.52 7.44 -6.22
CA THR A 246 -22.69 8.89 -5.95
C THR A 246 -21.36 9.61 -5.72
N ALA A 247 -20.24 8.88 -5.76
CA ALA A 247 -18.89 9.40 -5.94
C ALA A 247 -18.49 9.37 -7.43
N GLY A 248 -17.54 10.22 -7.83
CA GLY A 248 -16.99 10.29 -9.18
C GLY A 248 -17.95 10.78 -10.28
N GLY A 249 -17.56 11.83 -11.02
CA GLY A 249 -18.27 12.21 -12.25
C GLY A 249 -17.74 13.48 -12.92
N PRO A 250 -17.98 13.66 -14.24
CA PRO A 250 -18.53 12.68 -15.18
C PRO A 250 -17.43 11.75 -15.71
N TYR A 251 -17.76 10.50 -16.02
CA TYR A 251 -16.83 9.52 -16.63
C TYR A 251 -15.54 9.22 -15.83
N MET A 252 -15.46 9.63 -14.56
CA MET A 252 -14.33 9.34 -13.68
C MET A 252 -14.19 7.84 -13.37
N THR A 253 -12.96 7.38 -13.21
CA THR A 253 -12.69 6.03 -12.72
C THR A 253 -13.06 5.86 -11.25
N THR A 254 -13.21 4.60 -10.83
CA THR A 254 -13.45 4.24 -9.43
C THR A 254 -12.19 4.42 -8.59
N SER A 255 -11.00 4.21 -9.15
CA SER A 255 -9.76 4.72 -8.56
C SER A 255 -9.68 6.25 -8.70
N TYR A 256 -9.28 6.93 -7.63
CA TYR A 256 -8.92 8.35 -7.59
C TYR A 256 -7.51 8.50 -7.01
N ASP A 257 -6.59 7.61 -7.41
CA ASP A 257 -5.22 7.53 -6.89
C ASP A 257 -4.45 8.86 -6.99
N TYR A 258 -4.65 9.61 -8.08
CA TYR A 258 -4.05 10.93 -8.35
C TYR A 258 -2.51 10.97 -8.40
N ASP A 259 -1.83 9.81 -8.46
CA ASP A 259 -0.39 9.70 -8.21
C ASP A 259 0.00 10.41 -6.89
N ALA A 260 -0.86 10.25 -5.88
CA ALA A 260 -0.73 10.89 -4.58
C ALA A 260 0.48 10.34 -3.79
N PRO A 261 1.08 11.11 -2.86
CA PRO A 261 2.06 10.62 -1.89
C PRO A 261 1.61 9.39 -1.10
N LEU A 262 0.30 9.21 -0.86
CA LEU A 262 -0.29 7.96 -0.39
C LEU A 262 -1.23 7.38 -1.46
N ASP A 263 -0.91 6.18 -1.98
CA ASP A 263 -1.64 5.53 -3.08
C ASP A 263 -3.13 5.25 -2.75
N GLU A 264 -3.93 4.84 -3.74
CA GLU A 264 -5.35 4.47 -3.60
C GLU A 264 -5.64 3.58 -2.37
N TYR A 265 -4.67 2.75 -1.97
CA TYR A 265 -4.80 1.74 -0.92
C TYR A 265 -4.17 2.18 0.42
N GLY A 266 -3.55 3.36 0.47
CA GLY A 266 -2.89 3.93 1.65
C GLY A 266 -1.44 3.47 1.87
N ASN A 267 -0.76 2.94 0.84
CA ASN A 267 0.68 2.70 0.88
C ASN A 267 1.45 4.01 0.64
N LEU A 268 2.71 4.07 1.07
CA LEU A 268 3.60 5.18 0.73
C LEU A 268 3.98 5.09 -0.76
N ASN A 269 3.58 6.06 -1.57
CA ASN A 269 4.04 6.19 -2.95
C ASN A 269 5.48 6.71 -2.95
N GLN A 270 6.43 5.81 -3.16
CA GLN A 270 7.86 6.06 -2.97
C GLN A 270 8.57 6.05 -4.33
N PRO A 271 9.28 7.13 -4.70
CA PRO A 271 9.97 8.05 -3.79
C PRO A 271 9.21 9.31 -3.37
N LYS A 272 8.03 9.60 -3.96
CA LYS A 272 7.33 10.89 -3.80
C LYS A 272 7.08 11.27 -2.34
N TRP A 273 6.51 10.38 -1.53
CA TRP A 273 6.27 10.61 -0.11
C TRP A 273 7.56 10.93 0.66
N GLY A 274 8.62 10.15 0.44
CA GLY A 274 9.90 10.35 1.12
C GLY A 274 10.59 11.65 0.71
N HIS A 275 10.60 11.97 -0.59
CA HIS A 275 11.28 13.15 -1.12
C HIS A 275 10.61 14.45 -0.65
N LEU A 276 9.27 14.45 -0.56
CA LEU A 276 8.53 15.58 0.02
C LEU A 276 8.68 15.64 1.55
N LYS A 277 8.81 14.50 2.25
CA LYS A 277 9.15 14.47 3.68
C LYS A 277 10.53 15.10 3.96
N GLU A 278 11.54 14.84 3.14
CA GLU A 278 12.85 15.50 3.24
C GLU A 278 12.72 17.02 3.04
N LEU A 279 11.94 17.46 2.04
CA LEU A 279 11.64 18.87 1.83
C LEU A 279 10.96 19.52 3.05
N HIS A 280 9.92 18.89 3.61
CA HIS A 280 9.21 19.40 4.80
C HIS A 280 10.15 19.51 6.01
N ALA A 281 10.99 18.49 6.26
CA ALA A 281 11.95 18.52 7.36
C ALA A 281 12.94 19.69 7.24
N VAL A 282 13.38 20.02 6.02
CA VAL A 282 14.26 21.17 5.78
C VAL A 282 13.51 22.50 5.87
N LEU A 283 12.29 22.62 5.35
CA LEU A 283 11.44 23.81 5.49
C LEU A 283 11.16 24.12 6.98
N HIS A 284 10.77 23.12 7.77
CA HIS A 284 10.61 23.23 9.22
C HIS A 284 11.89 23.68 9.93
N SER A 285 13.06 23.24 9.48
CA SER A 285 14.35 23.70 10.04
C SER A 285 14.63 25.20 9.80
N ILE A 286 13.90 25.85 8.89
CA ILE A 286 14.02 27.28 8.52
C ILE A 286 12.73 28.08 8.72
N GLU A 287 11.75 27.55 9.46
CA GLU A 287 10.45 28.17 9.72
C GLU A 287 10.58 29.63 10.19
N LYS A 288 11.34 29.89 11.27
CA LYS A 288 11.53 31.25 11.81
C LYS A 288 12.11 32.23 10.77
N PRO A 289 13.21 31.92 10.05
CA PRO A 289 13.62 32.72 8.89
C PRO A 289 12.55 32.92 7.81
N LEU A 290 11.76 31.90 7.47
CA LEU A 290 10.70 32.01 6.45
C LEU A 290 9.56 32.95 6.88
N THR A 291 9.22 32.98 8.17
CA THR A 291 8.07 33.74 8.70
C THR A 291 8.43 35.12 9.26
N GLU A 292 9.64 35.31 9.79
CA GLU A 292 10.10 36.56 10.42
C GLU A 292 11.24 37.26 9.64
N GLY A 293 11.84 36.60 8.64
CA GLY A 293 13.06 37.08 7.99
C GLY A 293 12.84 38.14 6.91
N ASN A 294 13.74 39.12 6.87
CA ASN A 294 13.83 40.05 5.74
C ASN A 294 14.28 39.29 4.47
N ILE A 295 13.58 39.51 3.36
CA ILE A 295 13.82 38.82 2.09
C ILE A 295 14.75 39.66 1.20
N THR A 296 15.83 39.06 0.71
CA THR A 296 16.73 39.63 -0.30
C THR A 296 16.86 38.68 -1.49
N ASN A 297 16.70 39.18 -2.71
CA ASN A 297 16.87 38.41 -3.95
C ASN A 297 18.12 38.86 -4.72
N ILE A 298 18.87 37.91 -5.26
CA ILE A 298 20.09 38.12 -6.05
C ILE A 298 20.05 37.21 -7.29
N ASP A 299 20.21 37.80 -8.48
CA ASP A 299 20.46 37.05 -9.71
C ASP A 299 21.94 36.62 -9.75
N LEU A 300 22.21 35.32 -9.89
CA LEU A 300 23.57 34.76 -9.98
C LEU A 300 23.99 34.45 -11.43
N GLY A 301 23.19 34.83 -12.41
CA GLY A 301 23.32 34.41 -13.80
C GLY A 301 22.86 32.97 -14.03
N ASN A 302 22.98 32.50 -15.28
CA ASN A 302 22.66 31.12 -15.69
C ASN A 302 21.22 30.65 -15.31
N SER A 303 20.26 31.58 -15.19
CA SER A 303 18.89 31.33 -14.70
C SER A 303 18.79 30.87 -13.23
N VAL A 304 19.82 31.13 -12.41
CA VAL A 304 19.85 30.81 -10.98
C VAL A 304 19.61 32.05 -10.13
N TYR A 305 18.59 31.99 -9.28
CA TYR A 305 18.23 33.06 -8.34
C TYR A 305 18.48 32.62 -6.91
N ALA A 306 19.29 33.39 -6.18
CA ALA A 306 19.46 33.25 -4.75
C ALA A 306 18.42 34.11 -4.01
N THR A 307 17.62 33.49 -3.14
CA THR A 307 16.74 34.20 -2.20
C THR A 307 17.21 33.94 -0.78
N ILE A 308 17.44 35.01 -0.04
CA ILE A 308 17.95 35.02 1.33
C ILE A 308 16.82 35.45 2.26
N TYR A 309 16.50 34.64 3.26
CA TYR A 309 15.62 34.97 4.37
C TYR A 309 16.49 35.21 5.61
N ALA A 310 16.50 36.43 6.15
CA ALA A 310 17.45 36.84 7.19
C ALA A 310 16.77 37.45 8.44
N THR A 311 17.01 36.83 9.59
CA THR A 311 16.71 37.38 10.93
C THR A 311 18.02 37.85 11.59
N PRO A 312 17.98 38.59 12.71
CA PRO A 312 19.19 38.96 13.46
C PRO A 312 20.02 37.79 14.01
N GLU A 313 19.42 36.59 14.08
CA GLU A 313 20.01 35.37 14.69
C GLU A 313 20.43 34.32 13.66
N LYS A 314 19.65 34.17 12.57
CA LYS A 314 19.79 33.10 11.57
C LYS A 314 19.37 33.60 10.18
N SER A 315 20.10 33.15 9.17
CA SER A 315 19.72 33.29 7.75
C SER A 315 19.64 31.94 7.07
N SER A 316 18.66 31.77 6.18
CA SER A 316 18.53 30.61 5.29
C SER A 316 18.42 31.07 3.83
N CYS A 317 18.89 30.24 2.91
CA CYS A 317 18.98 30.60 1.49
C CYS A 317 18.39 29.52 0.59
N PHE A 318 17.75 29.96 -0.50
CA PHE A 318 17.28 29.13 -1.61
C PHE A 318 18.07 29.49 -2.86
N LEU A 319 18.59 28.50 -3.59
CA LEU A 319 19.19 28.68 -4.92
C LEU A 319 18.29 27.98 -5.95
N GLY A 320 17.47 28.73 -6.66
CA GLY A 320 16.50 28.20 -7.63
C GLY A 320 16.98 28.37 -9.06
N ASN A 321 17.20 27.26 -9.77
CA ASN A 321 17.49 27.23 -11.21
C ASN A 321 16.19 27.00 -12.00
N THR A 322 15.75 28.00 -12.78
CA THR A 322 14.53 27.93 -13.59
C THR A 322 14.79 27.47 -15.04
N ASN A 323 16.04 27.14 -15.39
CA ASN A 323 16.38 26.58 -16.70
C ASN A 323 15.75 25.18 -16.85
N GLN A 324 15.09 24.93 -17.98
CA GLN A 324 14.34 23.68 -18.22
C GLN A 324 15.21 22.53 -18.75
N THR A 325 16.49 22.76 -19.06
CA THR A 325 17.37 21.75 -19.69
C THR A 325 18.78 21.69 -19.12
N SER A 326 19.31 22.82 -18.64
CA SER A 326 20.73 23.00 -18.37
C SER A 326 21.01 23.19 -16.88
N ASP A 327 21.86 22.32 -16.33
CA ASP A 327 22.41 22.46 -14.97
C ASP A 327 23.33 23.68 -14.88
N ALA A 328 23.40 24.30 -13.71
CA ALA A 328 24.21 25.49 -13.49
C ALA A 328 25.16 25.34 -12.29
N THR A 329 26.41 25.75 -12.46
CA THR A 329 27.35 25.94 -11.36
C THR A 329 27.49 27.42 -11.05
N VAL A 330 27.24 27.82 -9.80
CA VAL A 330 27.26 29.22 -9.35
C VAL A 330 28.11 29.39 -8.08
N VAL A 331 28.71 30.57 -7.92
CA VAL A 331 29.45 30.93 -6.71
C VAL A 331 28.59 31.82 -5.82
N PHE A 332 28.30 31.37 -4.60
CA PHE A 332 27.48 32.09 -3.63
C PHE A 332 28.19 32.11 -2.26
N GLN A 333 28.35 33.29 -1.68
CA GLN A 333 29.11 33.53 -0.43
C GLN A 333 30.53 32.90 -0.40
N GLY A 334 31.17 32.75 -1.56
CA GLY A 334 32.51 32.14 -1.71
C GLY A 334 32.51 30.62 -1.89
N ASN A 335 31.38 29.95 -1.72
CA ASN A 335 31.20 28.52 -1.98
C ASN A 335 30.70 28.31 -3.43
N SER A 336 31.03 27.16 -4.03
CA SER A 336 30.53 26.77 -5.35
C SER A 336 29.42 25.73 -5.21
N PHE A 337 28.28 25.96 -5.88
CA PHE A 337 27.10 25.08 -5.84
C PHE A 337 26.74 24.63 -7.25
N SER A 338 26.50 23.32 -7.41
CA SER A 338 25.90 22.74 -8.61
C SER A 338 24.39 22.57 -8.39
N VAL A 339 23.61 23.35 -9.11
CA VAL A 339 22.15 23.43 -9.04
C VAL A 339 21.58 22.88 -10.35
N PRO A 340 21.04 21.64 -10.36
CA PRO A 340 20.46 21.03 -11.55
C PRO A 340 19.38 21.88 -12.22
N ALA A 341 19.15 21.64 -13.51
CA ALA A 341 18.03 22.20 -14.25
C ALA A 341 16.70 21.95 -13.51
N TRP A 342 15.80 22.95 -13.52
CA TRP A 342 14.47 22.86 -12.91
C TRP A 342 14.50 22.37 -11.46
N SER A 343 15.40 22.94 -10.65
CA SER A 343 15.61 22.54 -9.26
C SER A 343 15.80 23.72 -8.31
N VAL A 344 15.51 23.50 -7.03
CA VAL A 344 15.82 24.44 -5.94
C VAL A 344 16.68 23.74 -4.90
N SER A 345 17.86 24.30 -4.61
CA SER A 345 18.69 23.91 -3.46
C SER A 345 18.33 24.75 -2.24
N ILE A 346 18.21 24.13 -1.07
CA ILE A 346 17.87 24.79 0.20
C ILE A 346 19.06 24.68 1.17
N LEU A 347 19.48 25.83 1.70
CA LEU A 347 20.66 26.00 2.53
C LEU A 347 20.26 26.61 3.89
N PRO A 348 20.02 25.81 4.94
CA PRO A 348 19.52 26.30 6.24
C PRO A 348 20.45 27.25 7.02
N ASP A 349 21.69 27.40 6.56
CA ASP A 349 22.76 28.26 7.09
C ASP A 349 23.37 29.20 6.02
N CYS A 350 22.77 29.25 4.83
CA CYS A 350 23.28 29.90 3.61
C CYS A 350 24.64 29.41 3.07
N LYS A 351 25.17 28.27 3.56
CA LYS A 351 26.51 27.74 3.20
C LYS A 351 26.51 26.28 2.76
N THR A 352 25.59 25.48 3.29
CA THR A 352 25.55 24.03 3.13
C THR A 352 24.25 23.63 2.45
N GLU A 353 24.31 22.97 1.29
CA GLU A 353 23.12 22.39 0.66
C GLU A 353 22.65 21.20 1.49
N GLU A 354 21.52 21.33 2.18
CA GLU A 354 20.91 20.20 2.90
C GLU A 354 19.99 19.39 1.98
N TYR A 355 19.27 20.06 1.09
CA TYR A 355 18.33 19.43 0.16
C TYR A 355 18.35 20.12 -1.20
N ASN A 356 18.13 19.37 -2.28
CA ASN A 356 17.82 19.90 -3.60
C ASN A 356 16.70 19.07 -4.23
N THR A 357 15.74 19.75 -4.86
CA THR A 357 14.51 19.12 -5.36
C THR A 357 14.72 18.09 -6.47
N ALA A 358 15.88 18.07 -7.15
CA ALA A 358 16.23 17.07 -8.16
C ALA A 358 17.17 15.95 -7.66
N LYS A 359 17.62 16.01 -6.39
CA LYS A 359 18.58 15.04 -5.81
C LYS A 359 17.86 14.09 -4.84
N VAL A 360 17.07 13.17 -5.38
CA VAL A 360 16.25 12.20 -4.62
C VAL A 360 17.12 11.21 -3.82
N ASN A 361 17.07 11.27 -2.48
CA ASN A 361 17.80 10.36 -1.58
C ASN A 361 16.95 9.20 -1.02
N THR A 362 15.68 9.10 -1.44
CA THR A 362 14.72 8.18 -0.84
C THR A 362 14.56 6.88 -1.62
N GLN A 363 14.04 5.85 -0.94
CA GLN A 363 13.72 4.58 -1.59
C GLN A 363 12.62 4.75 -2.65
N THR A 364 12.65 3.93 -3.69
CA THR A 364 11.58 3.78 -4.69
C THR A 364 10.95 2.39 -4.52
N SER A 365 9.63 2.31 -4.33
CA SER A 365 8.95 1.03 -4.05
C SER A 365 8.07 0.60 -5.22
N VAL A 366 8.47 -0.46 -5.92
CA VAL A 366 7.67 -1.02 -7.02
C VAL A 366 6.56 -1.88 -6.42
N MET A 367 5.36 -1.31 -6.37
CA MET A 367 4.17 -2.00 -5.88
C MET A 367 3.68 -3.02 -6.92
N VAL A 368 3.50 -4.27 -6.50
CA VAL A 368 3.01 -5.37 -7.31
C VAL A 368 1.76 -5.97 -6.68
N LYS A 369 0.86 -6.52 -7.50
CA LYS A 369 -0.28 -7.30 -7.01
C LYS A 369 0.09 -8.78 -6.94
N LYS A 370 -0.26 -9.47 -5.86
CA LYS A 370 0.00 -10.92 -5.67
C LYS A 370 -1.31 -11.68 -5.47
N PRO A 371 -1.56 -12.82 -6.16
CA PRO A 371 -2.78 -13.60 -6.00
C PRO A 371 -3.05 -14.06 -4.56
N ASN A 372 -4.33 -14.17 -4.21
CA ASN A 372 -4.77 -14.75 -2.93
C ASN A 372 -4.22 -16.18 -2.74
N GLN A 373 -3.68 -16.46 -1.55
CA GLN A 373 -3.15 -17.77 -1.13
C GLN A 373 -3.86 -18.33 0.11
N ALA A 374 -5.07 -17.83 0.44
CA ALA A 374 -5.87 -18.34 1.55
C ALA A 374 -6.13 -19.86 1.40
N GLU A 375 -5.83 -20.61 2.47
CA GLU A 375 -5.58 -22.06 2.41
C GLU A 375 -6.62 -22.86 1.61
N ASP A 376 -6.12 -23.72 0.71
CA ASP A 376 -6.83 -24.73 -0.07
C ASP A 376 -8.01 -24.27 -0.95
N GLN A 377 -8.20 -22.96 -1.19
CA GLN A 377 -9.11 -22.52 -2.25
C GLN A 377 -8.44 -22.60 -3.64
N PRO A 378 -9.13 -23.11 -4.67
CA PRO A 378 -8.66 -22.97 -6.05
C PRO A 378 -8.66 -21.49 -6.46
N ALA A 379 -7.71 -21.10 -7.31
CA ALA A 379 -7.63 -19.72 -7.80
C ALA A 379 -8.85 -19.28 -8.64
N ALA A 380 -9.66 -20.23 -9.12
CA ALA A 380 -10.92 -19.98 -9.81
C ALA A 380 -12.09 -19.94 -8.80
N LEU A 381 -12.83 -18.84 -8.79
CA LEU A 381 -13.99 -18.62 -7.92
C LEU A 381 -15.22 -19.43 -8.39
N ASN A 382 -15.99 -19.97 -7.45
CA ASN A 382 -17.19 -20.77 -7.73
C ASN A 382 -18.43 -19.88 -7.96
N TRP A 383 -18.74 -19.61 -9.23
CA TRP A 383 -19.77 -18.66 -9.62
C TRP A 383 -21.19 -19.23 -9.62
N LYS A 384 -22.13 -18.38 -9.19
CA LYS A 384 -23.56 -18.49 -9.43
C LYS A 384 -24.02 -17.26 -10.22
N TRP A 385 -25.10 -17.39 -10.97
CA TRP A 385 -25.59 -16.32 -11.85
C TRP A 385 -27.11 -16.25 -11.90
N ARG A 386 -27.62 -15.15 -12.47
CA ARG A 386 -28.99 -15.03 -12.96
C ARG A 386 -29.10 -13.85 -13.94
N PRO A 387 -30.02 -13.87 -14.91
CA PRO A 387 -30.26 -12.69 -15.74
C PRO A 387 -30.93 -11.58 -14.92
N GLU A 388 -30.71 -10.33 -15.34
CA GLU A 388 -31.53 -9.20 -14.92
C GLU A 388 -32.93 -9.28 -15.56
N SER A 389 -33.97 -8.93 -14.81
CA SER A 389 -35.36 -9.06 -15.27
C SER A 389 -35.82 -7.78 -15.96
N ILE A 390 -35.67 -7.75 -17.29
CA ILE A 390 -36.02 -6.60 -18.14
C ILE A 390 -37.39 -6.72 -18.82
N ASP A 391 -38.08 -7.85 -18.70
CA ASP A 391 -39.30 -8.13 -19.49
C ASP A 391 -40.41 -7.07 -19.28
N ASP A 392 -40.59 -6.63 -18.03
CA ASP A 392 -41.58 -5.62 -17.68
C ASP A 392 -41.35 -4.26 -18.37
N THR A 393 -40.10 -3.88 -18.64
CA THR A 393 -39.76 -2.69 -19.43
C THR A 393 -39.65 -3.04 -20.91
N ALA A 394 -38.72 -3.90 -21.28
CA ALA A 394 -38.32 -4.18 -22.66
C ALA A 394 -39.41 -4.87 -23.50
N LEU A 395 -40.21 -5.78 -22.93
CA LEU A 395 -41.32 -6.48 -23.62
C LEU A 395 -42.69 -5.86 -23.34
N HIS A 396 -42.92 -5.28 -22.16
CA HIS A 396 -44.25 -4.82 -21.74
C HIS A 396 -44.41 -3.28 -21.63
N GLY A 397 -43.31 -2.51 -21.58
CA GLY A 397 -43.35 -1.04 -21.54
C GLY A 397 -43.93 -0.45 -20.24
N LYS A 398 -43.89 -1.20 -19.13
CA LYS A 398 -44.37 -0.76 -17.82
C LYS A 398 -43.41 0.28 -17.23
N GLY A 399 -43.92 1.48 -17.00
CA GLY A 399 -43.23 2.56 -16.29
C GLY A 399 -43.99 3.02 -15.05
N HIS A 400 -43.32 3.76 -14.17
CA HIS A 400 -43.90 4.37 -12.97
C HIS A 400 -44.52 5.75 -13.28
N ALA A 401 -44.01 6.44 -14.30
CA ALA A 401 -44.48 7.75 -14.75
C ALA A 401 -44.62 7.80 -16.28
N SER A 402 -45.34 8.80 -16.81
CA SER A 402 -45.46 9.00 -18.26
C SER A 402 -45.81 10.44 -18.65
N THR A 403 -45.32 10.93 -19.78
CA THR A 403 -45.58 12.27 -20.34
C THR A 403 -45.65 12.22 -21.88
N HIS A 404 -45.92 13.34 -22.56
CA HIS A 404 -46.01 13.46 -24.03
C HIS A 404 -44.78 14.12 -24.68
N GLN A 405 -43.64 14.05 -24.00
CA GLN A 405 -42.34 14.56 -24.48
C GLN A 405 -41.21 13.70 -23.90
N ILE A 406 -40.00 13.88 -24.42
CA ILE A 406 -38.78 13.33 -23.81
C ILE A 406 -38.40 14.21 -22.59
N ILE A 407 -37.88 13.60 -21.51
CA ILE A 407 -37.44 14.28 -20.28
C ILE A 407 -35.98 13.91 -20.00
N ASP A 408 -35.20 14.89 -19.55
CA ASP A 408 -33.82 14.73 -19.10
C ASP A 408 -33.67 13.69 -17.96
N GLN A 409 -32.58 12.92 -17.97
CA GLN A 409 -32.35 11.87 -16.98
C GLN A 409 -32.14 12.40 -15.55
N LYS A 410 -31.56 13.58 -15.34
CA LYS A 410 -31.46 14.21 -14.01
C LYS A 410 -32.85 14.48 -13.44
N THR A 411 -33.74 15.03 -14.26
CA THR A 411 -35.13 15.32 -13.88
C THR A 411 -35.96 14.05 -13.67
N ALA A 412 -35.81 13.05 -14.53
CA ALA A 412 -36.62 11.83 -14.48
C ALA A 412 -36.12 10.78 -13.46
N ALA A 413 -34.81 10.73 -13.17
CA ALA A 413 -34.21 9.74 -12.26
C ALA A 413 -33.72 10.32 -10.93
N ASN A 414 -33.49 11.63 -10.81
CA ASN A 414 -33.03 12.32 -9.59
C ASN A 414 -31.82 11.63 -8.92
N ASP A 415 -30.87 11.14 -9.72
CA ASP A 415 -29.67 10.38 -9.31
C ASP A 415 -29.96 9.12 -8.44
N ALA A 416 -31.20 8.62 -8.41
CA ALA A 416 -31.56 7.42 -7.64
C ALA A 416 -31.00 6.11 -8.26
N SER A 417 -30.53 6.16 -9.51
CA SER A 417 -29.80 5.09 -10.18
C SER A 417 -29.02 5.65 -11.38
N ASP A 418 -27.97 4.93 -11.82
CA ASP A 418 -27.34 5.18 -13.12
C ASP A 418 -28.33 4.97 -14.27
N TYR A 419 -29.35 4.13 -14.09
CA TYR A 419 -30.18 3.58 -15.15
C TYR A 419 -31.56 4.25 -15.27
N LEU A 420 -31.96 4.61 -16.49
CA LEU A 420 -33.31 5.10 -16.81
C LEU A 420 -33.85 4.48 -18.09
N TRP A 421 -35.05 3.89 -17.99
CA TRP A 421 -35.80 3.35 -19.14
C TRP A 421 -36.74 4.41 -19.72
N TYR A 422 -36.56 4.74 -20.99
CA TYR A 422 -37.44 5.55 -21.83
C TYR A 422 -38.23 4.60 -22.75
N MET A 423 -39.56 4.61 -22.69
CA MET A 423 -40.38 3.60 -23.39
C MET A 423 -41.55 4.24 -24.15
N THR A 424 -41.66 4.03 -25.46
CA THR A 424 -42.81 4.48 -26.26
C THR A 424 -43.32 3.39 -27.20
N SER A 425 -44.54 3.55 -27.72
CA SER A 425 -45.09 2.62 -28.71
C SER A 425 -45.66 3.33 -29.93
N VAL A 426 -45.38 2.76 -31.09
CA VAL A 426 -45.77 3.26 -32.41
C VAL A 426 -46.55 2.19 -33.16
N ASP A 427 -47.66 2.57 -33.78
CA ASP A 427 -48.40 1.71 -34.70
C ASP A 427 -47.90 1.97 -36.13
N LEU A 428 -47.51 0.89 -36.83
CA LEU A 428 -46.96 0.90 -38.18
C LEU A 428 -47.86 0.05 -39.09
N LYS A 429 -48.73 0.72 -39.84
CA LYS A 429 -49.65 0.08 -40.79
C LYS A 429 -48.90 -0.33 -42.06
N GLY A 430 -49.38 -1.36 -42.75
CA GLY A 430 -48.76 -1.85 -43.98
C GLY A 430 -48.79 -0.88 -45.17
N ASN A 431 -49.50 0.25 -45.05
CA ASN A 431 -49.57 1.35 -46.00
C ASN A 431 -48.98 2.67 -45.43
N ASP A 432 -48.27 2.62 -44.30
CA ASP A 432 -47.59 3.79 -43.74
C ASP A 432 -46.43 4.21 -44.67
N PRO A 433 -46.29 5.50 -45.04
CA PRO A 433 -45.20 5.96 -45.90
C PRO A 433 -43.80 5.57 -45.42
N ILE A 434 -43.60 5.39 -44.11
CA ILE A 434 -42.33 4.96 -43.52
C ILE A 434 -41.96 3.49 -43.82
N TRP A 435 -42.92 2.66 -44.26
CA TRP A 435 -42.72 1.23 -44.42
C TRP A 435 -41.86 0.90 -45.64
N SER A 436 -40.68 0.33 -45.41
CA SER A 436 -39.67 -0.05 -46.42
C SER A 436 -38.88 -1.29 -45.98
N ASP A 437 -38.16 -1.93 -46.91
CA ASP A 437 -37.32 -3.10 -46.59
C ASP A 437 -36.08 -2.74 -45.76
N ASN A 438 -35.60 -1.50 -45.90
CA ASN A 438 -34.59 -0.90 -45.04
C ASN A 438 -35.24 0.16 -44.14
N MET A 439 -35.30 -0.10 -42.83
CA MET A 439 -35.76 0.83 -41.80
C MET A 439 -34.74 0.90 -40.68
N THR A 440 -34.37 2.10 -40.24
CA THR A 440 -33.54 2.32 -39.05
C THR A 440 -34.34 2.97 -37.93
N ILE A 441 -33.89 2.76 -36.69
CA ILE A 441 -34.16 3.67 -35.58
C ILE A 441 -32.96 4.61 -35.44
N ARG A 442 -33.21 5.90 -35.26
CA ARG A 442 -32.21 6.91 -34.86
C ARG A 442 -32.56 7.46 -33.48
N VAL A 443 -31.55 7.65 -32.64
CA VAL A 443 -31.65 8.27 -31.31
C VAL A 443 -30.50 9.26 -31.16
N ASN A 444 -30.83 10.53 -30.92
CA ASN A 444 -29.85 11.50 -30.43
C ASN A 444 -29.75 11.39 -28.90
N GLY A 445 -28.57 10.99 -28.43
CA GLY A 445 -28.25 10.84 -27.01
C GLY A 445 -27.26 11.90 -26.56
N SER A 446 -27.34 12.26 -25.27
CA SER A 446 -26.39 13.14 -24.60
C SER A 446 -26.00 12.52 -23.26
N GLY A 447 -24.72 12.36 -22.99
CA GLY A 447 -24.21 11.64 -21.83
C GLY A 447 -23.59 10.31 -22.20
N HIS A 448 -23.78 9.29 -21.36
CA HIS A 448 -22.78 8.24 -21.23
C HIS A 448 -23.06 6.97 -22.04
N ILE A 449 -24.21 6.32 -21.86
CA ILE A 449 -24.52 5.01 -22.47
C ILE A 449 -25.99 4.92 -22.89
N LEU A 450 -26.25 4.20 -23.98
CA LEU A 450 -27.57 3.85 -24.51
C LEU A 450 -27.61 2.38 -24.97
N HIS A 451 -28.62 1.64 -24.53
CA HIS A 451 -29.02 0.34 -25.08
C HIS A 451 -30.42 0.45 -25.68
N ALA A 452 -30.55 0.18 -26.98
CA ALA A 452 -31.82 0.27 -27.69
C ALA A 452 -32.43 -1.12 -27.88
N TYR A 453 -33.65 -1.31 -27.38
CA TYR A 453 -34.47 -2.49 -27.55
C TYR A 453 -35.70 -2.15 -28.39
N VAL A 454 -36.11 -3.06 -29.28
CA VAL A 454 -37.37 -2.97 -30.03
C VAL A 454 -38.09 -4.31 -29.91
N ASN A 455 -39.36 -4.28 -29.48
CA ASN A 455 -40.18 -5.46 -29.20
C ASN A 455 -39.44 -6.48 -28.30
N GLY A 456 -38.77 -6.00 -27.25
CA GLY A 456 -37.99 -6.80 -26.29
C GLY A 456 -36.63 -7.30 -26.78
N LYS A 457 -36.27 -7.09 -28.05
CA LYS A 457 -34.97 -7.53 -28.60
C LYS A 457 -33.98 -6.39 -28.63
N LEU A 458 -32.78 -6.60 -28.11
CA LEU A 458 -31.68 -5.64 -28.22
C LEU A 458 -31.33 -5.45 -29.71
N VAL A 459 -31.32 -4.19 -30.14
CA VAL A 459 -30.94 -3.75 -31.49
C VAL A 459 -29.45 -3.33 -31.51
N GLY A 460 -28.97 -2.75 -30.41
CA GLY A 460 -27.57 -2.40 -30.24
C GLY A 460 -27.33 -1.51 -29.03
N SER A 461 -26.06 -1.23 -28.79
CA SER A 461 -25.55 -0.38 -27.70
C SER A 461 -24.68 0.73 -28.28
N GLN A 462 -24.60 1.86 -27.57
CA GLN A 462 -23.68 2.96 -27.82
C GLN A 462 -23.18 3.52 -26.49
N TRP A 463 -21.95 4.00 -26.48
CA TRP A 463 -21.39 4.74 -25.34
C TRP A 463 -20.45 5.85 -25.83
N ALA A 464 -20.19 6.82 -24.96
CA ALA A 464 -19.28 7.93 -25.22
C ALA A 464 -17.80 7.46 -25.26
N LYS A 465 -16.98 8.18 -26.04
CA LYS A 465 -15.51 7.99 -26.12
C LYS A 465 -14.85 9.35 -26.29
N TYR A 466 -13.56 9.46 -25.94
CA TYR A 466 -12.76 10.67 -26.16
C TYR A 466 -13.37 11.95 -25.55
N GLY A 467 -14.09 11.83 -24.43
CA GLY A 467 -14.84 12.92 -23.80
C GLY A 467 -16.09 13.41 -24.55
N VAL A 468 -16.44 12.83 -25.71
CA VAL A 468 -17.56 13.29 -26.53
C VAL A 468 -18.85 12.57 -26.13
N PHE A 469 -19.67 13.26 -25.32
CA PHE A 469 -20.92 12.73 -24.76
C PHE A 469 -22.16 12.89 -25.67
N ASN A 470 -22.08 13.70 -26.73
CA ASN A 470 -23.19 13.87 -27.68
C ASN A 470 -23.01 12.94 -28.89
N TYR A 471 -24.00 12.11 -29.19
CA TYR A 471 -23.92 11.14 -30.29
C TYR A 471 -25.26 10.85 -30.96
N VAL A 472 -25.17 10.38 -32.21
CA VAL A 472 -26.29 9.85 -33.00
C VAL A 472 -26.17 8.32 -33.07
N PHE A 473 -27.03 7.61 -32.35
CA PHE A 473 -27.16 6.16 -32.51
C PHE A 473 -28.12 5.85 -33.66
N GLU A 474 -27.66 5.17 -34.71
CA GLU A 474 -28.55 4.68 -35.78
C GLU A 474 -28.28 3.19 -36.08
N LYS A 475 -29.35 2.37 -36.13
CA LYS A 475 -29.27 0.92 -36.43
C LYS A 475 -30.49 0.42 -37.20
N ASN A 476 -30.29 -0.58 -38.06
CA ASN A 476 -31.35 -1.26 -38.81
C ASN A 476 -32.27 -2.04 -37.86
N VAL A 477 -33.59 -1.96 -38.06
CA VAL A 477 -34.61 -2.61 -37.22
C VAL A 477 -35.66 -3.30 -38.07
N LYS A 478 -35.96 -4.57 -37.76
CA LYS A 478 -37.11 -5.29 -38.32
C LYS A 478 -38.35 -4.99 -37.47
N PHE A 479 -39.12 -3.99 -37.88
CA PHE A 479 -40.39 -3.65 -37.26
C PHE A 479 -41.49 -4.66 -37.65
N ASN A 480 -42.42 -4.89 -36.72
CA ASN A 480 -43.64 -5.65 -36.98
C ASN A 480 -44.69 -4.75 -37.66
N ARG A 481 -45.64 -5.34 -38.38
CA ARG A 481 -46.89 -4.64 -38.74
C ARG A 481 -47.76 -4.48 -37.49
N GLY A 482 -48.38 -3.32 -37.32
CA GLY A 482 -49.15 -2.97 -36.13
C GLY A 482 -48.29 -2.32 -35.04
N LYS A 483 -48.66 -2.55 -33.77
CA LYS A 483 -47.96 -1.99 -32.60
C LYS A 483 -46.53 -2.53 -32.47
N ASN A 484 -45.58 -1.60 -32.37
CA ASN A 484 -44.21 -1.85 -31.96
C ASN A 484 -43.94 -1.11 -30.63
N LEU A 485 -43.15 -1.73 -29.75
CA LEU A 485 -42.61 -1.14 -28.53
C LEU A 485 -41.15 -0.76 -28.77
N ILE A 486 -40.79 0.48 -28.45
CA ILE A 486 -39.42 1.00 -28.48
C ILE A 486 -39.03 1.31 -27.04
N THR A 487 -37.90 0.76 -26.62
CA THR A 487 -37.47 0.68 -25.22
C THR A 487 -35.98 1.00 -25.16
N LEU A 488 -35.66 2.21 -24.70
CA LEU A 488 -34.30 2.73 -24.62
C LEU A 488 -33.87 2.75 -23.15
N LEU A 489 -32.85 1.99 -22.80
CA LEU A 489 -32.19 2.06 -21.49
C LEU A 489 -30.98 2.98 -21.63
N SER A 490 -30.99 4.14 -20.99
CA SER A 490 -29.79 4.97 -20.86
C SER A 490 -29.15 4.75 -19.49
N ALA A 491 -27.81 4.80 -19.45
CA ALA A 491 -27.05 4.73 -18.21
C ALA A 491 -26.09 5.92 -18.10
N THR A 492 -25.97 6.50 -16.90
CA THR A 492 -24.98 7.52 -16.56
C THR A 492 -23.76 6.92 -15.86
N VAL A 493 -22.65 7.67 -15.81
CA VAL A 493 -21.40 7.30 -15.15
C VAL A 493 -20.93 8.54 -14.40
N GLY A 494 -21.67 8.87 -13.34
CA GLY A 494 -21.67 10.20 -12.73
C GLY A 494 -22.32 11.27 -13.62
N PHE A 495 -22.37 12.50 -13.11
CA PHE A 495 -22.82 13.71 -13.79
C PHE A 495 -21.73 14.78 -13.86
N GLN A 496 -21.86 15.72 -14.80
CA GLN A 496 -20.96 16.87 -14.97
C GLN A 496 -20.75 17.59 -13.63
N ASN A 497 -19.49 17.89 -13.30
CA ASN A 497 -19.08 18.43 -12.00
C ASN A 497 -18.45 19.83 -12.06
N TYR A 498 -18.07 20.31 -13.25
CA TYR A 498 -17.38 21.58 -13.46
C TYR A 498 -17.90 22.33 -14.69
N GLY A 499 -17.76 23.66 -14.66
CA GLY A 499 -18.07 24.60 -15.74
C GLY A 499 -19.12 25.64 -15.35
N PRO A 500 -19.28 26.73 -16.12
CA PRO A 500 -20.43 27.62 -15.97
C PRO A 500 -21.70 26.89 -16.42
N MET A 501 -22.80 27.04 -15.67
CA MET A 501 -24.11 26.46 -16.00
C MET A 501 -24.08 24.95 -16.27
N PHE A 502 -23.14 24.23 -15.63
CA PHE A 502 -22.91 22.80 -15.85
C PHE A 502 -24.13 21.93 -15.52
N ASP A 503 -24.99 22.45 -14.66
CA ASP A 503 -26.27 21.89 -14.25
C ASP A 503 -27.31 21.85 -15.38
N LEU A 504 -27.20 22.72 -16.38
CA LEU A 504 -28.08 22.76 -17.55
C LEU A 504 -27.68 21.75 -18.63
N ILE A 505 -26.45 21.24 -18.62
CA ILE A 505 -25.96 20.26 -19.61
C ILE A 505 -26.79 18.97 -19.49
N GLN A 506 -27.54 18.64 -20.54
CA GLN A 506 -28.52 17.57 -20.50
C GLN A 506 -27.90 16.16 -20.41
N SER A 507 -28.70 15.16 -20.06
CA SER A 507 -28.26 13.78 -19.91
C SER A 507 -29.35 12.76 -20.22
N GLY A 508 -28.95 11.61 -20.74
CA GLY A 508 -29.81 10.50 -21.15
C GLY A 508 -30.20 10.58 -22.63
N VAL A 509 -31.46 10.27 -22.92
CA VAL A 509 -32.05 10.51 -24.25
C VAL A 509 -32.63 11.92 -24.24
N ILE A 510 -32.15 12.79 -25.15
CA ILE A 510 -32.62 14.18 -25.30
C ILE A 510 -33.49 14.37 -26.54
N GLY A 511 -33.31 13.52 -27.56
CA GLY A 511 -34.04 13.58 -28.82
C GLY A 511 -33.35 14.40 -29.92
N PRO A 512 -33.84 14.33 -31.17
CA PRO A 512 -35.00 13.54 -31.59
C PRO A 512 -34.80 12.02 -31.52
N VAL A 513 -35.92 11.29 -31.47
CA VAL A 513 -35.97 9.83 -31.63
C VAL A 513 -36.82 9.53 -32.86
N GLU A 514 -36.19 9.00 -33.90
CA GLU A 514 -36.78 8.88 -35.23
C GLU A 514 -36.86 7.41 -35.68
N ILE A 515 -37.88 7.08 -36.48
CA ILE A 515 -37.82 5.96 -37.42
C ILE A 515 -37.54 6.52 -38.80
N ILE A 516 -36.67 5.86 -39.56
CA ILE A 516 -36.26 6.32 -40.89
C ILE A 516 -36.45 5.16 -41.88
N GLY A 517 -37.30 5.36 -42.88
CA GLY A 517 -37.53 4.42 -43.98
C GLY A 517 -36.83 4.90 -45.25
N ARG A 518 -36.15 3.99 -45.96
CA ARG A 518 -35.41 4.30 -47.19
C ARG A 518 -35.98 3.51 -48.38
N LYS A 519 -36.27 4.21 -49.49
CA LYS A 519 -36.92 3.70 -50.71
C LYS A 519 -36.14 4.16 -51.94
N GLY A 520 -35.10 3.40 -52.31
CA GLY A 520 -34.07 3.94 -53.20
C GLY A 520 -33.40 5.14 -52.54
N ASP A 521 -33.33 6.26 -53.25
CA ASP A 521 -32.78 7.52 -52.74
C ASP A 521 -33.77 8.28 -51.82
N GLU A 522 -35.06 7.98 -51.86
CA GLU A 522 -36.05 8.62 -50.99
C GLU A 522 -35.87 8.20 -49.53
N THR A 523 -35.74 9.19 -48.63
CA THR A 523 -35.68 8.98 -47.19
C THR A 523 -36.90 9.62 -46.52
N VAL A 524 -37.73 8.80 -45.90
CA VAL A 524 -38.89 9.21 -45.09
C VAL A 524 -38.48 9.16 -43.62
N ILE A 525 -38.82 10.20 -42.84
CA ILE A 525 -38.51 10.29 -41.42
C ILE A 525 -39.82 10.40 -40.62
N LYS A 526 -39.90 9.71 -39.48
CA LYS A 526 -41.03 9.70 -38.57
C LYS A 526 -40.56 9.89 -37.13
N ASP A 527 -40.58 11.13 -36.67
CA ASP A 527 -40.24 11.50 -35.28
C ASP A 527 -41.24 10.91 -34.27
N LEU A 528 -40.71 10.53 -33.12
CA LEU A 528 -41.42 9.95 -31.97
C LEU A 528 -41.24 10.80 -30.70
N SER A 529 -40.51 11.92 -30.75
CA SER A 529 -40.15 12.70 -29.56
C SER A 529 -41.36 13.29 -28.83
N THR A 530 -42.42 13.64 -29.57
CA THR A 530 -43.71 14.13 -29.07
C THR A 530 -44.74 13.03 -28.77
N ARG A 531 -44.34 11.74 -28.81
CA ARG A 531 -45.20 10.62 -28.40
C ARG A 531 -45.40 10.60 -26.89
N LYS A 532 -46.37 9.80 -26.44
CA LYS A 532 -46.39 9.37 -25.04
C LYS A 532 -45.16 8.50 -24.74
N TRP A 533 -44.35 8.94 -23.79
CA TRP A 533 -43.22 8.20 -23.23
C TRP A 533 -43.54 7.78 -21.79
N ASN A 534 -43.29 6.51 -21.47
CA ASN A 534 -43.33 5.92 -20.14
C ASN A 534 -41.90 5.79 -19.57
N TYR A 535 -41.74 5.95 -18.26
CA TYR A 535 -40.44 5.99 -17.60
C TYR A 535 -40.34 4.99 -16.44
N ARG A 536 -39.20 4.30 -16.32
CA ARG A 536 -38.83 3.54 -15.11
C ARG A 536 -37.38 3.87 -14.72
N VAL A 537 -37.19 4.33 -13.49
CA VAL A 537 -35.87 4.52 -12.89
C VAL A 537 -35.34 3.16 -12.43
N GLY A 538 -34.04 2.92 -12.61
CA GLY A 538 -33.33 1.79 -12.05
C GLY A 538 -33.52 0.45 -12.76
N LEU A 539 -33.11 -0.60 -12.06
CA LEU A 539 -33.07 -1.99 -12.49
C LEU A 539 -33.78 -2.86 -11.45
N HIS A 540 -34.50 -3.89 -11.89
CA HIS A 540 -35.16 -4.86 -11.02
C HIS A 540 -34.19 -5.47 -10.00
N GLY A 541 -32.93 -5.72 -10.37
CA GLY A 541 -31.92 -6.23 -9.46
C GLY A 541 -31.50 -5.25 -8.36
N TYR A 542 -31.57 -3.94 -8.61
CA TYR A 542 -31.36 -2.89 -7.61
C TYR A 542 -32.59 -2.78 -6.70
N ASP A 543 -33.80 -2.77 -7.26
CA ASP A 543 -35.08 -2.74 -6.52
C ASP A 543 -35.15 -3.87 -5.47
N HIS A 544 -34.70 -5.08 -5.84
CA HIS A 544 -34.69 -6.28 -4.99
C HIS A 544 -33.37 -6.49 -4.24
N LYS A 545 -32.44 -5.54 -4.31
CA LYS A 545 -31.16 -5.51 -3.58
C LYS A 545 -30.35 -6.80 -3.73
N LEU A 546 -30.21 -7.31 -4.96
CA LEU A 546 -29.56 -8.60 -5.24
C LEU A 546 -28.07 -8.65 -4.81
N PHE A 547 -27.45 -7.49 -4.64
CA PHE A 547 -26.12 -7.31 -4.05
C PHE A 547 -26.02 -7.66 -2.56
N LYS A 548 -27.14 -7.72 -1.83
CA LYS A 548 -27.16 -8.11 -0.42
C LYS A 548 -27.24 -9.63 -0.22
N VAL A 549 -26.70 -10.09 0.90
CA VAL A 549 -26.74 -11.50 1.31
C VAL A 549 -28.16 -11.93 1.71
N ASP A 550 -28.92 -11.04 2.35
CA ASP A 550 -30.28 -11.23 2.89
C ASP A 550 -31.41 -10.90 1.88
N SER A 551 -31.09 -10.73 0.58
CA SER A 551 -32.10 -10.40 -0.44
C SER A 551 -33.27 -11.42 -0.44
N PRO A 552 -34.55 -10.98 -0.49
CA PRO A 552 -35.71 -11.87 -0.59
C PRO A 552 -35.71 -12.80 -1.82
N LEU A 553 -34.87 -12.53 -2.83
CA LEU A 553 -34.70 -13.37 -4.02
C LEU A 553 -33.37 -14.17 -4.02
N ALA A 554 -32.67 -14.26 -2.88
CA ALA A 554 -31.38 -14.96 -2.75
C ALA A 554 -31.45 -16.48 -3.02
N SER A 555 -32.65 -17.08 -3.09
CA SER A 555 -32.87 -18.48 -3.47
C SER A 555 -32.90 -18.74 -4.99
N ARG A 556 -32.97 -17.70 -5.83
CA ARG A 556 -33.17 -17.82 -7.30
C ARG A 556 -31.89 -17.66 -8.13
N TRP A 557 -30.76 -18.18 -7.65
CA TRP A 557 -29.48 -18.15 -8.36
C TRP A 557 -29.14 -19.52 -8.96
N GLN A 558 -28.72 -19.53 -10.22
CA GLN A 558 -28.33 -20.73 -10.97
C GLN A 558 -26.82 -20.99 -10.79
N SER A 559 -26.43 -22.26 -10.70
CA SER A 559 -25.01 -22.69 -10.54
C SER A 559 -24.49 -23.49 -11.73
N GLU A 560 -25.38 -23.86 -12.65
CA GLU A 560 -25.10 -24.57 -13.90
C GLU A 560 -25.15 -23.58 -15.08
N ASP A 561 -24.61 -23.96 -16.23
CA ASP A 561 -24.62 -23.17 -17.49
C ASP A 561 -24.24 -21.70 -17.32
N LEU A 562 -23.13 -21.43 -16.60
CA LEU A 562 -22.58 -20.09 -16.37
C LEU A 562 -22.37 -19.36 -17.72
N PRO A 563 -23.15 -18.30 -18.02
CA PRO A 563 -23.09 -17.65 -19.31
C PRO A 563 -21.83 -16.79 -19.40
N LEU A 564 -21.19 -16.81 -20.56
CA LEU A 564 -20.09 -15.92 -20.87
C LEU A 564 -20.57 -14.85 -21.85
N ASN A 565 -20.12 -13.61 -21.67
CA ASN A 565 -20.42 -12.46 -22.53
C ASN A 565 -21.93 -12.14 -22.67
N ARG A 566 -22.75 -12.56 -21.69
CA ARG A 566 -24.18 -12.21 -21.62
C ARG A 566 -24.38 -10.86 -20.94
N MET A 567 -24.82 -9.86 -21.70
CA MET A 567 -25.28 -8.56 -21.21
C MET A 567 -26.39 -8.69 -20.14
N MET A 568 -26.46 -7.71 -19.24
CA MET A 568 -27.49 -7.59 -18.20
C MET A 568 -27.60 -8.87 -17.33
N THR A 569 -26.48 -9.29 -16.75
CA THR A 569 -26.35 -10.52 -15.94
C THR A 569 -25.83 -10.19 -14.55
N TRP A 570 -26.41 -10.79 -13.51
CA TRP A 570 -25.85 -10.78 -12.17
C TRP A 570 -25.00 -12.01 -11.93
N TYR A 571 -23.82 -11.83 -11.32
CA TYR A 571 -22.96 -12.90 -10.84
C TYR A 571 -22.75 -12.80 -9.33
N LYS A 572 -22.65 -13.93 -8.64
CA LYS A 572 -22.40 -14.02 -7.19
C LYS A 572 -21.45 -15.18 -6.91
N THR A 573 -20.46 -14.95 -6.07
CA THR A 573 -19.52 -15.97 -5.61
C THR A 573 -19.15 -15.75 -4.14
N THR A 574 -18.45 -16.70 -3.54
CA THR A 574 -17.94 -16.61 -2.17
C THR A 574 -16.45 -16.97 -2.10
N PHE A 575 -15.71 -16.28 -1.24
CA PHE A 575 -14.26 -16.35 -1.13
C PHE A 575 -13.78 -16.22 0.33
N LYS A 576 -12.65 -16.82 0.68
CA LYS A 576 -11.93 -16.52 1.94
C LYS A 576 -11.22 -15.17 1.82
N ALA A 577 -11.19 -14.39 2.90
CA ALA A 577 -10.36 -13.19 2.95
C ALA A 577 -8.87 -13.53 2.67
N PRO A 578 -8.13 -12.72 1.88
CA PRO A 578 -6.69 -12.91 1.74
C PRO A 578 -5.98 -12.76 3.08
N LEU A 579 -4.91 -13.54 3.30
CA LEU A 579 -4.16 -13.51 4.56
C LEU A 579 -3.40 -12.18 4.78
N GLY A 580 -2.90 -11.98 6.00
CA GLY A 580 -2.07 -10.83 6.39
C GLY A 580 -2.81 -9.48 6.41
N THR A 581 -2.04 -8.39 6.44
CA THR A 581 -2.54 -7.02 6.53
C THR A 581 -2.42 -6.22 5.22
N ASP A 582 -1.60 -6.67 4.27
CA ASP A 582 -1.37 -6.03 2.96
C ASP A 582 -2.71 -5.66 2.26
N PRO A 583 -2.89 -4.47 1.66
CA PRO A 583 -4.20 -4.03 1.12
C PRO A 583 -4.76 -4.91 0.01
N VAL A 584 -6.08 -5.11 -0.02
CA VAL A 584 -6.75 -6.05 -0.95
C VAL A 584 -7.34 -5.31 -2.16
N VAL A 585 -7.18 -5.92 -3.33
CA VAL A 585 -7.90 -5.56 -4.56
C VAL A 585 -8.60 -6.78 -5.13
N VAL A 586 -9.67 -6.54 -5.89
CA VAL A 586 -10.19 -7.53 -6.84
C VAL A 586 -9.74 -7.14 -8.25
N ASP A 587 -9.15 -8.10 -8.95
CA ASP A 587 -8.81 -8.03 -10.36
C ASP A 587 -10.04 -8.43 -11.17
N LEU A 588 -10.65 -7.47 -11.86
CA LEU A 588 -11.88 -7.67 -12.64
C LEU A 588 -11.60 -7.93 -14.14
N GLN A 589 -10.36 -8.30 -14.49
CA GLN A 589 -10.02 -8.70 -15.87
C GLN A 589 -11.01 -9.73 -16.42
N GLY A 590 -11.44 -9.54 -17.67
CA GLY A 590 -12.41 -10.41 -18.35
C GLY A 590 -13.86 -9.91 -18.28
N LEU A 591 -14.18 -8.96 -17.40
CA LEU A 591 -15.50 -8.35 -17.30
C LEU A 591 -15.71 -7.18 -18.29
N GLY A 592 -16.97 -6.82 -18.52
CA GLY A 592 -17.40 -5.77 -19.43
C GLY A 592 -17.46 -4.41 -18.74
N LYS A 593 -18.66 -4.05 -18.25
CA LYS A 593 -18.97 -2.86 -17.45
C LYS A 593 -19.97 -3.25 -16.35
N GLY A 594 -19.90 -2.61 -15.19
CA GLY A 594 -20.84 -2.91 -14.11
C GLY A 594 -20.67 -2.11 -12.83
N GLU A 595 -21.23 -2.67 -11.76
CA GLU A 595 -20.99 -2.28 -10.36
C GLU A 595 -20.69 -3.56 -9.56
N ALA A 596 -19.83 -3.45 -8.54
CA ALA A 596 -19.38 -4.57 -7.72
C ALA A 596 -19.62 -4.33 -6.22
N TRP A 597 -19.99 -5.38 -5.49
CA TRP A 597 -20.24 -5.33 -4.05
C TRP A 597 -19.53 -6.46 -3.30
N VAL A 598 -18.85 -6.12 -2.21
CA VAL A 598 -18.26 -7.07 -1.25
C VAL A 598 -19.08 -7.03 0.04
N ASN A 599 -19.64 -8.17 0.44
CA ASN A 599 -20.54 -8.30 1.59
C ASN A 599 -21.74 -7.31 1.60
N GLY A 600 -22.12 -6.79 0.43
CA GLY A 600 -23.18 -5.79 0.26
C GLY A 600 -22.71 -4.32 0.30
N HIS A 601 -21.45 -4.05 0.62
CA HIS A 601 -20.82 -2.74 0.44
C HIS A 601 -20.41 -2.57 -1.02
N SER A 602 -20.82 -1.50 -1.69
CA SER A 602 -20.39 -1.23 -3.07
C SER A 602 -18.92 -0.80 -3.07
N ILE A 603 -18.09 -1.51 -3.83
CA ILE A 603 -16.70 -1.12 -4.09
C ILE A 603 -16.59 -0.19 -5.31
N GLY A 604 -17.72 0.19 -5.90
CA GLY A 604 -17.83 1.14 -7.00
C GLY A 604 -18.17 0.50 -8.34
N ARG A 605 -18.19 1.36 -9.37
CA ARG A 605 -18.37 0.97 -10.77
C ARG A 605 -17.15 0.19 -11.26
N TYR A 606 -17.30 -0.59 -12.33
CA TYR A 606 -16.17 -1.21 -13.02
C TYR A 606 -16.32 -1.11 -14.54
N TRP A 607 -15.20 -0.97 -15.26
CA TRP A 607 -15.17 -1.01 -16.72
C TRP A 607 -13.81 -1.48 -17.31
N PRO A 608 -13.29 -2.66 -16.92
CA PRO A 608 -11.98 -3.14 -17.38
C PRO A 608 -11.96 -3.53 -18.88
N SER A 609 -13.10 -3.53 -19.57
CA SER A 609 -13.14 -3.61 -21.03
C SER A 609 -12.87 -2.28 -21.75
N PHE A 610 -12.86 -1.15 -21.04
CA PHE A 610 -12.45 0.14 -21.60
C PHE A 610 -10.92 0.28 -21.48
N LEU A 611 -10.23 0.19 -22.61
CA LEU A 611 -8.79 0.38 -22.70
C LEU A 611 -8.44 1.87 -22.74
N ALA A 612 -7.31 2.23 -22.11
CA ALA A 612 -6.69 3.53 -22.22
C ALA A 612 -6.24 3.83 -23.66
N GLU A 613 -6.32 5.09 -24.06
CA GLU A 613 -5.82 5.59 -25.34
C GLU A 613 -4.34 5.25 -25.59
N GLU A 614 -3.98 5.12 -26.87
CA GLU A 614 -2.63 4.75 -27.31
C GLU A 614 -1.63 5.92 -27.25
N GLY A 615 -0.33 5.60 -27.35
CA GLY A 615 0.74 6.59 -27.41
C GLY A 615 1.17 7.10 -26.04
N CYS A 616 1.76 6.22 -25.24
CA CYS A 616 2.60 6.54 -24.09
C CYS A 616 4.06 6.38 -24.54
N SER A 617 5.00 7.14 -23.98
CA SER A 617 6.42 6.83 -24.22
C SER A 617 6.85 5.59 -23.43
N THR A 618 7.86 4.88 -23.94
CA THR A 618 8.63 3.88 -23.20
C THR A 618 9.81 4.49 -22.44
N ASP A 619 10.15 5.75 -22.73
CA ASP A 619 11.26 6.47 -22.10
C ASP A 619 10.90 6.89 -20.66
N ALA A 620 11.94 7.13 -19.85
CA ALA A 620 11.73 7.67 -18.51
C ALA A 620 11.16 9.10 -18.58
N CYS A 621 10.17 9.39 -17.72
CA CYS A 621 9.61 10.72 -17.55
C CYS A 621 10.69 11.73 -17.14
N ASP A 622 10.89 12.78 -17.93
CA ASP A 622 11.78 13.89 -17.57
C ASP A 622 11.06 14.85 -16.62
N TYR A 623 11.61 15.04 -15.42
CA TYR A 623 11.05 15.97 -14.43
C TYR A 623 11.17 17.44 -14.88
N ARG A 624 12.14 17.77 -15.74
CA ARG A 624 12.53 19.16 -16.00
C ARG A 624 11.53 19.91 -16.88
N GLY A 625 11.40 21.21 -16.63
CA GLY A 625 10.45 22.09 -17.31
C GLY A 625 8.99 21.86 -16.90
N SER A 626 8.11 22.78 -17.30
CA SER A 626 6.70 22.79 -16.88
C SER A 626 6.01 21.44 -17.08
N TYR A 627 5.17 21.07 -16.12
CA TYR A 627 4.30 19.91 -16.15
C TYR A 627 2.93 20.23 -16.76
N ASP A 628 2.35 19.24 -17.42
CA ASP A 628 0.94 19.13 -17.75
C ASP A 628 0.53 17.64 -17.67
N ASN A 629 -0.78 17.36 -17.60
CA ASN A 629 -1.30 16.01 -17.37
C ASN A 629 -1.07 15.00 -18.51
N ASN A 630 -0.47 15.40 -19.63
CA ASN A 630 -0.05 14.52 -20.73
C ASN A 630 1.47 14.32 -20.79
N LYS A 631 2.27 15.19 -20.14
CA LYS A 631 3.75 15.16 -20.17
C LYS A 631 4.31 13.78 -19.82
N CYS A 632 3.75 13.15 -18.78
CA CYS A 632 4.13 11.81 -18.35
C CYS A 632 2.89 10.95 -18.11
N VAL A 633 2.67 10.00 -19.02
CA VAL A 633 1.49 9.13 -19.08
C VAL A 633 1.89 7.68 -19.33
N SER A 634 1.09 6.75 -18.80
CA SER A 634 1.34 5.31 -18.82
C SER A 634 0.04 4.51 -19.02
N ASN A 635 0.12 3.18 -18.95
CA ASN A 635 -1.01 2.24 -19.05
C ASN A 635 -1.79 2.27 -20.40
N CYS A 636 -1.25 2.92 -21.44
CA CYS A 636 -1.81 2.93 -22.80
C CYS A 636 -2.08 1.51 -23.33
N GLY A 637 -3.18 1.32 -24.05
CA GLY A 637 -3.56 0.04 -24.66
C GLY A 637 -3.99 -1.05 -23.65
N HIS A 638 -4.03 -0.72 -22.35
CA HIS A 638 -4.44 -1.61 -21.27
C HIS A 638 -5.73 -1.11 -20.59
N PRO A 639 -6.43 -1.94 -19.78
CA PRO A 639 -7.63 -1.51 -19.07
C PRO A 639 -7.40 -0.24 -18.24
N THR A 640 -8.23 0.78 -18.47
CA THR A 640 -8.16 2.08 -17.77
C THR A 640 -8.21 1.90 -16.24
N GLN A 641 -9.02 0.94 -15.77
CA GLN A 641 -8.91 0.39 -14.43
C GLN A 641 -9.15 -1.12 -14.44
N ARG A 642 -8.13 -1.88 -14.02
CA ARG A 642 -8.18 -3.35 -13.88
C ARG A 642 -8.46 -3.81 -12.45
N TRP A 643 -7.83 -3.14 -11.48
CA TRP A 643 -7.89 -3.49 -10.06
C TRP A 643 -8.82 -2.52 -9.33
N TYR A 644 -9.64 -3.07 -8.44
CA TYR A 644 -10.65 -2.33 -7.70
C TYR A 644 -10.44 -2.56 -6.20
N HIS A 645 -10.34 -1.47 -5.44
CA HIS A 645 -10.03 -1.48 -4.02
C HIS A 645 -11.11 -2.22 -3.23
N VAL A 646 -10.70 -3.19 -2.41
CA VAL A 646 -11.55 -3.83 -1.40
C VAL A 646 -10.99 -3.49 -0.02
N PRO A 647 -11.53 -2.47 0.67
CA PRO A 647 -11.10 -2.13 2.03
C PRO A 647 -11.12 -3.35 2.94
N ARG A 648 -10.03 -3.58 3.68
CA ARG A 648 -9.90 -4.70 4.64
C ARG A 648 -11.09 -4.77 5.61
N SER A 649 -11.65 -3.63 5.99
CA SER A 649 -12.83 -3.51 6.88
C SER A 649 -14.18 -3.83 6.23
N PHE A 650 -14.26 -4.12 4.94
CA PHE A 650 -15.46 -4.70 4.30
C PHE A 650 -15.42 -6.24 4.31
N LEU A 651 -14.28 -6.84 4.67
CA LEU A 651 -14.11 -8.29 4.76
C LEU A 651 -14.48 -8.82 6.15
N GLN A 652 -14.84 -10.10 6.18
CA GLN A 652 -15.01 -10.94 7.36
C GLN A 652 -13.95 -12.04 7.32
N ASP A 653 -13.50 -12.54 8.47
CA ASP A 653 -12.39 -13.50 8.54
C ASP A 653 -12.72 -14.85 7.86
N ASP A 654 -14.00 -15.26 7.90
CA ASP A 654 -14.50 -16.50 7.29
C ASP A 654 -14.87 -16.33 5.80
N LEU A 655 -16.18 -16.38 5.48
CA LEU A 655 -16.70 -16.52 4.12
C LEU A 655 -17.31 -15.23 3.61
N ASN A 656 -16.59 -14.56 2.72
CA ASN A 656 -17.01 -13.32 2.09
C ASN A 656 -17.86 -13.59 0.85
N THR A 657 -18.76 -12.67 0.51
CA THR A 657 -19.56 -12.68 -0.72
C THR A 657 -19.10 -11.57 -1.65
N LEU A 658 -18.84 -11.91 -2.92
CA LEU A 658 -18.73 -10.94 -4.01
C LEU A 658 -19.99 -11.04 -4.89
N VAL A 659 -20.64 -9.91 -5.15
CA VAL A 659 -21.71 -9.77 -6.15
C VAL A 659 -21.28 -8.78 -7.22
N LEU A 660 -21.60 -9.08 -8.47
CA LEU A 660 -21.35 -8.24 -9.64
C LEU A 660 -22.65 -8.06 -10.42
N PHE A 661 -22.91 -6.86 -10.91
CA PHE A 661 -23.87 -6.62 -11.99
C PHE A 661 -23.08 -6.33 -13.27
N GLU A 662 -23.22 -7.17 -14.29
CA GLU A 662 -22.53 -7.06 -15.57
C GLU A 662 -23.51 -6.58 -16.66
N GLU A 663 -23.26 -5.38 -17.15
CA GLU A 663 -24.09 -4.63 -18.10
C GLU A 663 -23.77 -5.04 -19.55
N PHE A 664 -22.48 -5.09 -19.90
CA PHE A 664 -21.97 -5.28 -21.27
C PHE A 664 -21.70 -6.74 -21.62
N GLY A 665 -21.58 -7.60 -20.61
CA GLY A 665 -21.22 -9.00 -20.76
C GLY A 665 -19.71 -9.20 -20.69
N GLY A 666 -19.30 -10.22 -19.93
CA GLY A 666 -17.90 -10.64 -19.84
C GLY A 666 -17.77 -12.07 -19.33
N ASN A 667 -16.56 -12.48 -18.98
CA ASN A 667 -16.24 -13.77 -18.39
C ASN A 667 -15.77 -13.60 -16.92
N PRO A 668 -16.58 -14.00 -15.93
CA PRO A 668 -16.20 -13.92 -14.52
C PRO A 668 -15.16 -14.98 -14.10
N SER A 669 -14.81 -15.96 -14.93
CA SER A 669 -13.82 -17.00 -14.59
C SER A 669 -12.38 -16.49 -14.44
N LEU A 670 -12.10 -15.25 -14.84
CA LEU A 670 -10.79 -14.60 -14.71
C LEU A 670 -10.70 -13.69 -13.47
N VAL A 671 -11.84 -13.41 -12.82
CA VAL A 671 -11.92 -12.57 -11.63
C VAL A 671 -11.23 -13.26 -10.46
N ASN A 672 -10.31 -12.55 -9.82
CA ASN A 672 -9.51 -13.09 -8.72
C ASN A 672 -9.15 -11.99 -7.70
N PHE A 673 -8.93 -12.38 -6.45
CA PHE A 673 -8.50 -11.46 -5.38
C PHE A 673 -6.98 -11.44 -5.27
N GLN A 674 -6.42 -10.25 -5.02
CA GLN A 674 -4.98 -10.01 -4.94
C GLN A 674 -4.65 -9.06 -3.77
N THR A 675 -3.45 -9.18 -3.20
CA THR A 675 -2.91 -8.18 -2.26
C THR A 675 -1.89 -7.26 -2.94
N THR A 676 -1.87 -6.00 -2.56
CA THR A 676 -0.96 -4.96 -3.06
C THR A 676 0.25 -4.87 -2.14
N VAL A 677 1.46 -5.08 -2.68
CA VAL A 677 2.68 -5.26 -1.86
C VAL A 677 3.93 -4.72 -2.56
N VAL A 678 4.95 -4.35 -1.81
CA VAL A 678 6.29 -4.09 -2.36
C VAL A 678 6.84 -5.36 -3.03
N GLY A 679 7.27 -5.24 -4.30
CA GLY A 679 7.96 -6.27 -5.06
C GLY A 679 9.48 -6.10 -4.98
N SER A 680 9.99 -5.05 -5.61
CA SER A 680 11.34 -4.52 -5.37
C SER A 680 11.27 -3.24 -4.56
N ALA A 681 12.25 -3.06 -3.69
CA ALA A 681 12.55 -1.79 -3.04
C ALA A 681 13.92 -1.33 -3.57
N CYS A 682 13.93 -0.28 -4.38
CA CYS A 682 15.15 0.38 -4.80
C CYS A 682 15.48 1.55 -3.88
N GLY A 683 16.69 2.08 -3.95
CA GLY A 683 16.99 3.38 -3.37
C GLY A 683 18.23 4.01 -3.95
N ASN A 684 18.28 5.34 -3.90
CA ASN A 684 19.40 6.15 -4.32
C ASN A 684 19.84 7.00 -3.13
N ALA A 685 21.14 7.18 -2.92
CA ALA A 685 21.65 8.19 -1.98
C ALA A 685 22.87 8.89 -2.59
N TYR A 686 22.83 10.21 -2.64
CA TYR A 686 23.94 11.02 -3.15
C TYR A 686 25.12 11.02 -2.16
N GLU A 687 26.32 11.35 -2.62
CA GLU A 687 27.53 11.33 -1.79
C GLU A 687 27.34 12.10 -0.47
N LYS A 688 27.72 11.49 0.66
CA LYS A 688 27.55 11.94 2.06
C LYS A 688 26.10 11.90 2.60
N LYS A 689 25.09 11.51 1.83
CA LYS A 689 23.74 11.20 2.34
C LYS A 689 23.63 9.72 2.76
N THR A 690 22.57 9.41 3.50
CA THR A 690 22.29 8.05 4.00
C THR A 690 21.23 7.39 3.13
N LEU A 691 21.55 6.23 2.56
CA LEU A 691 20.57 5.36 1.94
C LEU A 691 19.77 4.65 3.03
N GLU A 692 18.45 4.79 3.02
CA GLU A 692 17.54 3.95 3.80
C GLU A 692 16.77 3.00 2.88
N LEU A 693 16.70 1.72 3.25
CA LEU A 693 15.91 0.70 2.55
C LEU A 693 15.01 -0.03 3.54
N SER A 694 13.76 -0.28 3.15
CA SER A 694 12.77 -1.01 3.94
C SER A 694 11.79 -1.76 3.04
N CYS A 695 11.30 -2.91 3.52
CA CYS A 695 10.32 -3.73 2.79
C CYS A 695 8.96 -3.78 3.50
N HIS A 696 8.54 -2.65 4.10
CA HIS A 696 7.28 -2.47 4.83
C HIS A 696 7.06 -3.57 5.89
N GLY A 697 7.94 -3.62 6.91
CA GLY A 697 7.87 -4.59 8.01
C GLY A 697 8.17 -6.06 7.62
N ASN A 698 8.61 -6.31 6.38
CA ASN A 698 9.05 -7.62 5.92
C ASN A 698 10.56 -7.63 5.70
N PRO A 699 11.28 -8.75 5.96
CA PRO A 699 12.71 -8.82 5.70
C PRO A 699 13.10 -8.62 4.22
N ILE A 700 14.24 -7.99 3.99
CA ILE A 700 14.92 -7.96 2.69
C ILE A 700 15.52 -9.36 2.40
N SER A 701 15.17 -9.98 1.27
CA SER A 701 15.66 -11.33 0.92
C SER A 701 17.01 -11.34 0.22
N ALA A 702 17.24 -10.40 -0.68
CA ALA A 702 18.43 -10.34 -1.52
C ALA A 702 18.59 -8.94 -2.13
N ILE A 703 19.85 -8.59 -2.41
CA ILE A 703 20.23 -7.43 -3.20
C ILE A 703 20.43 -7.90 -4.64
N LYS A 704 19.66 -7.38 -5.59
CA LYS A 704 19.80 -7.69 -7.02
C LYS A 704 20.92 -6.89 -7.67
N PHE A 705 21.07 -5.63 -7.26
CA PHE A 705 22.00 -4.66 -7.81
C PHE A 705 22.45 -3.72 -6.70
N ALA A 706 23.73 -3.35 -6.70
CA ALA A 706 24.24 -2.19 -5.97
C ALA A 706 25.46 -1.63 -6.71
N SER A 707 25.57 -0.30 -6.78
CA SER A 707 26.76 0.39 -7.32
C SER A 707 26.86 1.79 -6.72
N PHE A 708 28.06 2.20 -6.33
CA PHE A 708 28.38 3.56 -5.89
C PHE A 708 29.31 4.21 -6.92
N GLY A 709 28.96 5.40 -7.39
CA GLY A 709 29.65 6.08 -8.49
C GLY A 709 28.64 6.81 -9.37
N ALA A 710 28.62 6.52 -10.67
CA ALA A 710 27.61 7.02 -11.60
C ALA A 710 26.72 5.87 -12.16
N PRO A 711 25.85 5.25 -11.35
CA PRO A 711 24.93 4.22 -11.81
C PRO A 711 23.80 4.80 -12.68
N GLU A 712 23.51 4.13 -13.78
CA GLU A 712 22.54 4.51 -14.82
C GLU A 712 21.24 3.69 -14.72
N GLY A 713 20.19 4.13 -15.42
CA GLY A 713 18.87 3.47 -15.41
C GLY A 713 17.99 3.84 -14.22
N SER A 714 16.85 3.13 -14.11
CA SER A 714 15.80 3.35 -13.10
C SER A 714 15.57 2.09 -12.24
N CYS A 715 14.66 2.16 -11.26
CA CYS A 715 14.36 1.01 -10.41
C CYS A 715 13.90 -0.21 -11.23
N GLY A 716 14.55 -1.36 -11.04
CA GLY A 716 14.33 -2.57 -11.83
C GLY A 716 15.06 -2.62 -13.18
N SER A 717 15.79 -1.56 -13.56
CA SER A 717 16.59 -1.47 -14.79
C SER A 717 18.02 -0.92 -14.60
N PHE A 718 18.47 -0.76 -13.34
CA PHE A 718 19.76 -0.17 -13.00
C PHE A 718 20.96 -0.90 -13.63
N GLN A 719 21.95 -0.11 -14.05
CA GLN A 719 23.20 -0.57 -14.64
C GLN A 719 24.40 0.18 -14.04
N LYS A 720 25.58 -0.45 -14.07
CA LYS A 720 26.84 0.26 -13.79
C LYS A 720 27.12 1.21 -14.95
N GLY A 721 27.23 2.51 -14.68
CA GLY A 721 27.63 3.50 -15.68
C GLY A 721 29.15 3.69 -15.74
N ALA A 722 29.60 4.84 -16.24
CA ALA A 722 30.99 5.10 -16.60
C ALA A 722 32.03 5.06 -15.45
N CYS A 723 31.64 5.17 -14.18
CA CYS A 723 32.56 5.16 -13.04
C CYS A 723 31.95 4.52 -11.79
N GLU A 724 32.79 3.87 -10.97
CA GLU A 724 32.40 3.22 -9.73
C GLU A 724 33.46 3.27 -8.62
N GLY A 725 33.04 2.96 -7.39
CA GLY A 725 33.88 2.75 -6.23
C GLY A 725 34.71 1.48 -6.32
N SER A 726 35.87 1.47 -5.66
CA SER A 726 36.83 0.35 -5.70
C SER A 726 36.41 -0.87 -4.89
N ASN A 727 35.42 -0.77 -4.00
CA ASN A 727 34.80 -1.91 -3.31
C ASN A 727 33.46 -2.28 -3.99
N ASP A 728 33.23 -3.58 -4.21
CA ASP A 728 31.91 -4.07 -4.65
C ASP A 728 30.84 -3.76 -3.61
N ALA A 729 29.82 -3.01 -4.01
CA ALA A 729 28.72 -2.60 -3.14
C ALA A 729 27.77 -3.76 -2.79
N VAL A 730 27.66 -4.81 -3.62
CA VAL A 730 26.67 -5.88 -3.38
C VAL A 730 26.95 -6.66 -2.10
N PRO A 731 28.17 -7.21 -1.85
CA PRO A 731 28.46 -7.93 -0.60
C PRO A 731 28.37 -7.06 0.67
N ILE A 732 28.63 -5.74 0.54
CA ILE A 732 28.48 -4.77 1.63
C ILE A 732 26.99 -4.63 1.99
N LEU A 733 26.14 -4.39 0.98
CA LEU A 733 24.69 -4.25 1.12
C LEU A 733 24.03 -5.56 1.58
N GLU A 734 24.45 -6.72 1.07
CA GLU A 734 23.95 -8.02 1.53
C GLU A 734 24.20 -8.22 3.02
N LYS A 735 25.45 -8.03 3.47
CA LYS A 735 25.84 -8.12 4.89
C LYS A 735 25.13 -7.11 5.78
N ALA A 736 24.80 -5.94 5.25
CA ALA A 736 24.16 -4.86 5.99
C ALA A 736 22.63 -4.97 6.06
N CYS A 737 21.96 -5.53 5.04
CA CYS A 737 20.52 -5.43 4.86
C CYS A 737 19.76 -6.76 4.81
N VAL A 738 20.35 -7.84 4.28
CA VAL A 738 19.61 -9.09 4.08
C VAL A 738 19.22 -9.73 5.42
N GLY A 739 17.96 -10.15 5.52
CA GLY A 739 17.35 -10.68 6.73
C GLY A 739 16.82 -9.62 7.71
N LYS A 740 16.96 -8.31 7.43
CA LYS A 740 16.38 -7.22 8.22
C LYS A 740 15.15 -6.62 7.55
N GLU A 741 14.21 -6.10 8.34
CA GLU A 741 13.01 -5.39 7.86
C GLU A 741 13.35 -4.01 7.26
N SER A 742 14.44 -3.40 7.73
CA SER A 742 15.06 -2.19 7.17
C SER A 742 16.58 -2.16 7.42
N CYS A 743 17.29 -1.28 6.69
CA CYS A 743 18.69 -0.94 6.91
C CYS A 743 18.98 0.50 6.46
N SER A 744 20.01 1.11 7.06
CA SER A 744 20.51 2.45 6.69
C SER A 744 22.03 2.39 6.49
N ILE A 745 22.57 3.00 5.43
CA ILE A 745 24.00 2.99 5.07
C ILE A 745 24.41 4.33 4.47
N ASN A 746 25.54 4.90 4.90
CA ASN A 746 26.07 6.15 4.36
C ASN A 746 26.70 5.92 2.96
N ALA A 747 26.39 6.79 2.00
CA ALA A 747 27.00 6.76 0.66
C ALA A 747 28.31 7.55 0.64
N SER A 748 29.43 6.94 1.05
CA SER A 748 30.76 7.57 1.00
C SER A 748 31.89 6.63 0.55
N GLU A 749 32.99 7.23 0.09
CA GLU A 749 34.22 6.52 -0.29
C GLU A 749 34.87 5.79 0.90
N ASP A 750 34.55 6.15 2.15
CA ASP A 750 35.02 5.42 3.35
C ASP A 750 34.47 3.99 3.42
N ILE A 751 33.31 3.74 2.80
CA ILE A 751 32.63 2.44 2.76
C ILE A 751 32.85 1.76 1.40
N PHE A 752 32.63 2.49 0.30
CA PHE A 752 32.66 1.94 -1.05
C PHE A 752 34.03 2.08 -1.76
N GLY A 753 35.04 2.60 -1.06
CA GLY A 753 36.36 2.86 -1.59
C GLY A 753 36.41 4.12 -2.48
N SER A 754 37.62 4.58 -2.80
CA SER A 754 37.82 5.69 -3.74
C SER A 754 37.22 5.35 -5.10
N THR A 755 36.49 6.28 -5.69
CA THR A 755 35.89 6.17 -7.03
C THR A 755 36.86 6.59 -8.12
N ASN A 756 36.67 6.08 -9.33
CA ASN A 756 37.32 6.60 -10.55
C ASN A 756 36.50 7.70 -11.25
N CYS A 757 35.58 8.36 -10.53
CA CYS A 757 34.70 9.39 -11.08
C CYS A 757 35.38 10.76 -11.11
N ASP A 758 35.32 11.43 -12.28
CA ASP A 758 35.74 12.82 -12.47
C ASP A 758 35.08 13.76 -11.44
N ALA A 759 35.78 14.84 -11.08
CA ALA A 759 35.32 15.79 -10.05
C ALA A 759 33.99 16.50 -10.37
N ASN A 760 33.56 16.50 -11.63
CA ASN A 760 32.29 17.08 -12.07
C ASN A 760 31.13 16.06 -12.11
N VAL A 761 31.40 14.76 -11.89
CA VAL A 761 30.38 13.71 -11.91
C VAL A 761 29.71 13.64 -10.55
N THR A 762 28.38 13.80 -10.52
CA THR A 762 27.60 13.70 -9.28
C THR A 762 27.48 12.24 -8.85
N ARG A 763 28.18 11.89 -7.78
CA ARG A 763 28.29 10.51 -7.26
C ARG A 763 27.07 10.12 -6.42
N ARG A 764 26.57 8.90 -6.61
CA ARG A 764 25.49 8.30 -5.81
C ARG A 764 25.66 6.79 -5.63
N LEU A 765 25.12 6.26 -4.54
CA LEU A 765 24.84 4.84 -4.33
C LEU A 765 23.44 4.54 -4.89
N ALA A 766 23.31 3.61 -5.84
CA ALA A 766 22.03 3.07 -6.28
C ALA A 766 21.94 1.57 -5.96
N VAL A 767 20.79 1.11 -5.47
CA VAL A 767 20.55 -0.27 -5.02
C VAL A 767 19.17 -0.75 -5.48
N GLU A 768 19.05 -2.02 -5.86
CA GLU A 768 17.77 -2.74 -5.90
C GLU A 768 17.78 -3.90 -4.91
N ALA A 769 16.86 -3.87 -3.94
CA ALA A 769 16.58 -4.93 -2.99
C ALA A 769 15.21 -5.59 -3.26
N THR A 770 15.02 -6.80 -2.70
CA THR A 770 13.79 -7.59 -2.85
C THR A 770 13.12 -7.87 -1.50
N ARG A 771 11.79 -7.81 -1.42
CA ARG A 771 11.00 -8.28 -0.26
C ARG A 771 11.04 -9.80 -0.19
N ALA A 772 11.36 -10.36 0.97
CA ALA A 772 11.32 -11.79 1.21
C ALA A 772 9.88 -12.32 1.07
N LEU A 773 9.67 -13.11 0.01
CA LEU A 773 8.44 -13.90 -0.16
C LEU A 773 8.52 -15.17 0.68
N TYR A 774 8.09 -15.05 1.94
CA TYR A 774 7.83 -16.18 2.85
C TYR A 774 8.96 -17.23 2.88
N ASP A 775 10.17 -16.85 3.31
CA ASP A 775 11.18 -17.86 3.66
C ASP A 775 10.64 -18.77 4.77
N LYS A 776 10.84 -20.07 4.56
CA LYS A 776 9.72 -21.01 4.61
C LYS A 776 9.03 -21.02 5.95
N GLU A 777 7.69 -20.90 5.89
CA GLU A 777 6.80 -21.01 7.05
C GLU A 777 7.23 -22.10 8.04
N CYS A 778 7.26 -21.73 9.32
CA CYS A 778 7.47 -22.65 10.41
C CYS A 778 6.37 -23.71 10.39
N LYS A 779 6.72 -24.98 10.21
CA LYS A 779 5.77 -26.09 10.02
C LYS A 779 4.85 -26.43 11.21
N ILE A 780 4.82 -25.56 12.22
CA ILE A 780 4.10 -25.67 13.50
C ILE A 780 3.18 -24.46 13.74
N CYS A 781 3.68 -23.24 13.51
CA CYS A 781 2.95 -21.98 13.73
C CYS A 781 2.78 -21.11 12.48
N GLN A 782 3.17 -21.61 11.31
CA GLN A 782 3.09 -21.02 9.97
C GLN A 782 3.78 -19.67 9.76
N ARG A 783 4.32 -19.04 10.81
CA ARG A 783 5.14 -17.81 10.70
C ARG A 783 6.39 -18.01 9.83
N PRO A 784 6.72 -17.05 8.93
CA PRO A 784 8.02 -16.98 8.28
C PRO A 784 9.16 -16.97 9.31
N PHE A 785 10.29 -17.59 8.97
CA PHE A 785 11.48 -17.54 9.81
C PHE A 785 12.76 -17.82 9.00
N THR A 786 13.91 -17.38 9.50
CA THR A 786 15.21 -17.54 8.82
C THR A 786 15.59 -19.02 8.63
N VAL A 787 15.64 -19.51 7.39
CA VAL A 787 16.00 -20.91 7.08
C VAL A 787 17.51 -21.08 6.91
N PHE A 788 18.21 -21.32 8.02
CA PHE A 788 19.62 -21.72 7.99
C PHE A 788 19.79 -23.08 7.31
N ARG A 789 20.61 -23.16 6.26
CA ARG A 789 20.95 -24.39 5.51
C ARG A 789 22.47 -24.59 5.44
N TRP A 790 22.96 -25.76 5.83
CA TRP A 790 24.40 -26.06 5.92
C TRP A 790 24.73 -27.54 5.61
N ARG A 791 26.01 -27.85 5.37
CA ARG A 791 26.50 -29.21 5.09
C ARG A 791 27.42 -29.67 6.24
N PRO A 792 27.02 -30.61 7.11
CA PRO A 792 27.79 -31.00 8.31
C PRO A 792 29.08 -31.83 8.08
N GLY A 793 29.61 -31.88 6.86
CA GLY A 793 30.76 -32.72 6.50
C GLY A 793 30.75 -33.13 5.03
N ARG A 794 31.91 -33.59 4.50
CA ARG A 794 32.11 -33.86 3.07
C ARG A 794 31.09 -34.86 2.52
N ASP A 795 30.79 -35.94 3.24
CA ASP A 795 29.84 -36.99 2.81
C ASP A 795 28.44 -36.87 3.45
N ALA A 796 28.20 -35.77 4.17
CA ALA A 796 26.93 -35.51 4.83
C ALA A 796 25.92 -34.84 3.91
N ARG A 797 24.64 -35.21 4.05
CA ARG A 797 23.52 -34.47 3.44
C ARG A 797 23.43 -33.04 3.99
N TYR A 798 22.93 -32.11 3.18
CA TYR A 798 22.55 -30.79 3.69
C TYR A 798 21.49 -30.93 4.80
N LYS A 799 21.69 -30.19 5.90
CA LYS A 799 20.67 -29.92 6.91
C LYS A 799 20.10 -28.53 6.67
N LYS A 800 18.85 -28.34 7.08
CA LYS A 800 18.20 -27.04 7.16
C LYS A 800 17.31 -27.00 8.39
N THR A 801 16.97 -25.81 8.87
CA THR A 801 15.91 -25.65 9.87
C THR A 801 14.52 -25.95 9.25
N GLU A 802 13.59 -26.40 10.10
CA GLU A 802 12.22 -26.77 9.74
C GLU A 802 11.17 -26.04 10.60
N ILE A 803 11.59 -25.43 11.73
CA ILE A 803 10.74 -24.65 12.65
C ILE A 803 11.48 -23.40 13.17
N CYS A 804 10.73 -22.36 13.54
CA CYS A 804 11.27 -21.10 14.08
C CYS A 804 11.88 -21.26 15.48
N GLN A 805 12.64 -20.26 15.92
CA GLN A 805 13.26 -20.26 17.26
C GLN A 805 12.22 -20.24 18.38
N THR A 806 11.09 -19.53 18.22
CA THR A 806 10.02 -19.46 19.23
C THR A 806 9.41 -20.86 19.50
N CYS A 807 9.07 -21.62 18.46
CA CYS A 807 8.60 -23.01 18.60
C CYS A 807 9.68 -23.96 19.16
N CYS A 808 10.94 -23.78 18.75
CA CYS A 808 12.08 -24.53 19.28
C CYS A 808 12.20 -24.36 20.81
N LYS A 809 12.18 -23.11 21.29
CA LYS A 809 12.26 -22.77 22.72
C LYS A 809 11.03 -23.26 23.49
N LEU A 810 9.81 -23.02 23.00
CA LEU A 810 8.55 -23.37 23.67
C LEU A 810 8.45 -24.86 24.06
N LYS A 811 8.96 -25.77 23.22
CA LYS A 811 8.95 -27.23 23.47
C LYS A 811 10.31 -27.83 23.84
N ASN A 812 11.39 -27.03 23.93
CA ASN A 812 12.78 -27.48 24.11
C ASN A 812 13.26 -28.51 23.05
N VAL A 813 13.04 -28.22 21.75
CA VAL A 813 13.27 -29.18 20.64
C VAL A 813 14.15 -28.62 19.52
N CYS A 814 15.04 -29.46 18.99
CA CYS A 814 15.96 -29.07 17.91
C CYS A 814 15.22 -28.67 16.62
N GLN A 815 15.53 -27.46 16.10
CA GLN A 815 14.94 -26.88 14.88
C GLN A 815 15.06 -27.73 13.59
N VAL A 816 15.89 -28.78 13.58
CA VAL A 816 16.16 -29.62 12.40
C VAL A 816 15.50 -31.00 12.47
N CYS A 817 15.46 -31.62 13.66
CA CYS A 817 15.06 -33.03 13.81
C CYS A 817 13.84 -33.26 14.72
N LEU A 818 13.42 -32.24 15.47
CA LEU A 818 12.31 -32.32 16.43
C LEU A 818 12.53 -33.42 17.48
N LEU A 819 13.80 -33.63 17.84
CA LEU A 819 14.16 -34.33 19.06
C LEU A 819 14.30 -33.31 20.17
N ASP A 820 13.92 -33.71 21.37
CA ASP A 820 14.18 -32.99 22.61
C ASP A 820 15.69 -32.74 22.78
N LEU A 821 16.05 -31.55 23.29
CA LEU A 821 17.44 -31.08 23.39
C LEU A 821 18.20 -31.60 24.62
N GLU A 822 17.52 -32.22 25.59
CA GLU A 822 18.09 -32.67 26.86
C GLU A 822 18.31 -34.20 26.90
N TYR A 823 17.33 -34.96 26.41
CA TYR A 823 17.30 -36.42 26.40
C TYR A 823 17.49 -37.04 25.00
N GLY A 824 17.41 -36.24 23.93
CA GLY A 824 17.59 -36.71 22.54
C GLY A 824 16.45 -37.61 22.01
N LEU A 825 15.29 -37.57 22.67
CA LEU A 825 14.13 -38.42 22.38
C LEU A 825 13.10 -37.72 21.46
N PRO A 826 12.24 -38.48 20.75
CA PRO A 826 11.05 -37.91 20.11
C PRO A 826 10.10 -37.33 21.16
N VAL A 827 9.41 -36.22 20.84
CA VAL A 827 8.56 -35.48 21.79
C VAL A 827 7.52 -36.39 22.46
N GLN A 828 6.86 -37.26 21.70
CA GLN A 828 5.88 -38.22 22.23
C GLN A 828 6.47 -39.13 23.33
N VAL A 829 7.71 -39.62 23.19
CA VAL A 829 8.33 -40.49 24.20
C VAL A 829 8.60 -39.72 25.49
N ARG A 830 9.10 -38.49 25.38
CA ARG A 830 9.37 -37.61 26.52
C ARG A 830 8.08 -37.22 27.23
N ASP A 831 7.10 -36.68 26.49
CA ASP A 831 5.87 -36.14 27.06
C ASP A 831 5.02 -37.25 27.71
N THR A 832 5.00 -38.47 27.13
CA THR A 832 4.41 -39.65 27.80
C THR A 832 5.18 -40.06 29.05
N ALA A 833 6.52 -40.12 29.03
CA ALA A 833 7.32 -40.61 30.16
C ALA A 833 7.47 -39.59 31.31
N LEU A 834 7.22 -38.29 31.06
CA LEU A 834 7.08 -37.24 32.07
C LEU A 834 5.62 -36.99 32.50
N SER A 835 4.65 -37.74 31.95
CA SER A 835 3.21 -37.55 32.20
C SER A 835 2.70 -36.11 31.96
N ILE A 836 3.26 -35.41 30.97
CA ILE A 836 2.91 -34.01 30.68
C ILE A 836 1.59 -33.96 29.90
N ASN A 837 0.54 -33.43 30.52
CA ASN A 837 -0.75 -33.19 29.87
C ASN A 837 -0.60 -32.21 28.70
N SER A 838 -0.75 -32.71 27.47
CA SER A 838 -0.51 -31.98 26.21
C SER A 838 -1.66 -31.07 25.77
N ASN A 839 -2.44 -30.55 26.71
CA ASN A 839 -3.59 -29.67 26.46
C ASN A 839 -3.35 -28.19 26.83
N ASP A 840 -2.54 -27.89 27.86
CA ASP A 840 -2.73 -26.63 28.61
C ASP A 840 -1.74 -25.49 28.28
N THR A 841 -0.86 -25.61 27.28
CA THR A 841 0.17 -24.58 27.00
C THR A 841 0.37 -24.12 25.56
N ILE A 842 -0.28 -24.71 24.54
CA ILE A 842 -0.17 -24.25 23.14
C ILE A 842 -1.53 -24.40 22.44
N PRO A 843 -2.13 -23.32 21.90
CA PRO A 843 -3.41 -23.40 21.19
C PRO A 843 -3.41 -24.34 19.98
N LYS A 844 -4.56 -24.97 19.72
CA LYS A 844 -4.75 -25.97 18.65
C LYS A 844 -5.43 -25.43 17.38
N SER A 845 -6.11 -24.27 17.45
CA SER A 845 -6.61 -23.50 16.30
C SER A 845 -5.66 -22.36 15.94
N ASP A 846 -5.59 -22.03 14.65
CA ASP A 846 -4.50 -21.21 14.11
C ASP A 846 -4.60 -19.72 14.42
N VAL A 847 -5.81 -19.14 14.47
CA VAL A 847 -6.06 -17.78 14.99
C VAL A 847 -5.52 -17.61 16.42
N ASN A 848 -5.78 -18.59 17.28
CA ASN A 848 -5.30 -18.56 18.66
C ASN A 848 -3.79 -18.84 18.76
N ARG A 849 -3.19 -19.58 17.82
CA ARG A 849 -1.72 -19.76 17.74
C ARG A 849 -1.03 -18.45 17.40
N GLU A 850 -1.57 -17.68 16.46
CA GLU A 850 -1.00 -16.40 16.05
C GLU A 850 -1.01 -15.39 17.20
N TYR A 851 -2.17 -15.14 17.81
CA TYR A 851 -2.27 -14.25 18.97
C TYR A 851 -1.35 -14.67 20.13
N PHE A 852 -1.34 -15.97 20.48
CA PHE A 852 -0.49 -16.50 21.54
C PHE A 852 1.00 -16.32 21.23
N ALA A 853 1.43 -16.62 20.00
CA ALA A 853 2.82 -16.46 19.59
C ALA A 853 3.21 -14.98 19.44
N GLU A 854 2.29 -14.08 19.09
CA GLU A 854 2.56 -12.64 19.02
C GLU A 854 2.82 -12.06 20.41
N GLU A 855 1.98 -12.40 21.39
CA GLU A 855 2.20 -12.02 22.79
C GLU A 855 3.53 -12.57 23.34
N HIS A 856 3.95 -13.77 22.91
CA HIS A 856 5.23 -14.35 23.32
C HIS A 856 6.44 -13.70 22.64
N ASP A 857 6.38 -13.44 21.32
CA ASP A 857 7.45 -12.69 20.64
C ASP A 857 7.52 -11.23 21.13
N ARG A 858 6.39 -10.62 21.52
CA ARG A 858 6.32 -9.30 22.20
C ARG A 858 7.02 -9.32 23.56
N ARG A 859 6.77 -10.33 24.39
CA ARG A 859 7.45 -10.53 25.69
C ARG A 859 8.95 -10.79 25.53
N ALA A 860 9.34 -11.60 24.54
CA ALA A 860 10.74 -11.88 24.24
C ALA A 860 11.48 -10.60 23.77
N ARG A 861 10.86 -9.78 22.90
CA ARG A 861 11.37 -8.46 22.51
C ARG A 861 11.48 -7.49 23.70
N ALA A 862 10.59 -7.59 24.69
CA ALA A 862 10.64 -6.82 25.94
C ALA A 862 11.69 -7.34 26.95
N GLY A 863 12.49 -8.36 26.61
CA GLY A 863 13.52 -8.92 27.50
C GLY A 863 13.00 -9.76 28.67
N LEU A 864 11.72 -10.12 28.66
CA LEU A 864 11.10 -11.02 29.63
C LEU A 864 11.32 -12.47 29.20
N ASP A 865 12.45 -13.05 29.60
CA ASP A 865 12.79 -14.42 29.23
C ASP A 865 11.87 -15.43 29.92
N TYR A 866 11.25 -16.32 29.13
CA TYR A 866 10.27 -17.28 29.62
C TYR A 866 10.93 -18.62 29.88
N GLU A 867 11.15 -18.96 31.16
CA GLU A 867 11.63 -20.28 31.56
C GLU A 867 10.61 -21.36 31.16
N SER A 868 10.87 -22.07 30.06
CA SER A 868 9.97 -23.13 29.61
C SER A 868 9.89 -24.25 30.66
N SER A 869 8.67 -24.61 31.08
CA SER A 869 8.43 -25.65 32.10
C SER A 869 9.07 -27.00 31.77
N TYR A 870 9.31 -27.27 30.47
CA TYR A 870 9.93 -28.48 29.94
C TYR A 870 11.42 -28.64 30.31
N GLY A 871 12.13 -27.56 30.63
CA GLY A 871 13.59 -27.56 30.89
C GLY A 871 14.02 -27.69 32.36
N LYS A 872 13.08 -28.05 33.25
CA LYS A 872 13.32 -28.21 34.71
C LYS A 872 12.67 -29.46 35.31
N VAL A 873 12.05 -30.34 34.50
CA VAL A 873 11.37 -31.54 35.01
C VAL A 873 12.40 -32.62 35.33
N GLN A 874 12.35 -33.17 36.55
CA GLN A 874 13.25 -34.25 36.97
C GLN A 874 13.08 -35.50 36.09
N SER A 875 14.18 -36.19 35.82
CA SER A 875 14.22 -37.34 34.93
C SER A 875 13.56 -38.59 35.54
N ASN A 876 12.57 -39.14 34.83
CA ASN A 876 11.95 -40.41 35.18
C ASN A 876 12.84 -41.59 34.76
N ASP A 877 12.79 -42.69 35.50
CA ASP A 877 13.64 -43.88 35.33
C ASP A 877 13.48 -44.52 33.94
N THR A 878 12.29 -44.42 33.35
CA THR A 878 11.98 -44.83 31.96
C THR A 878 12.71 -43.99 30.90
N ILE A 879 12.95 -42.70 31.18
CA ILE A 879 13.62 -41.77 30.25
C ILE A 879 15.12 -42.09 30.21
N LEU A 880 15.74 -42.28 31.38
CA LEU A 880 17.14 -42.69 31.49
C LEU A 880 17.41 -44.04 30.79
N LYS A 881 16.45 -44.98 30.85
CA LYS A 881 16.53 -46.27 30.13
C LYS A 881 16.36 -46.16 28.61
N LEU A 882 15.73 -45.10 28.10
CA LEU A 882 15.52 -44.86 26.66
C LEU A 882 16.50 -43.83 26.06
N GLN A 883 17.22 -43.07 26.90
CA GLN A 883 18.11 -41.97 26.51
C GLN A 883 19.17 -42.41 25.50
N ARG A 884 19.34 -41.62 24.43
CA ARG A 884 20.21 -41.97 23.30
C ARG A 884 21.64 -41.47 23.50
N THR A 885 22.50 -42.35 24.01
CA THR A 885 23.91 -42.03 24.30
C THR A 885 24.81 -41.82 23.08
N THR A 886 24.37 -42.14 21.86
CA THR A 886 25.15 -41.87 20.62
C THR A 886 24.27 -41.44 19.43
N PRO A 887 24.76 -40.52 18.56
CA PRO A 887 24.05 -40.11 17.35
C PRO A 887 24.20 -41.11 16.20
N TYR A 888 23.11 -41.40 15.49
CA TYR A 888 23.05 -42.45 14.47
C TYR A 888 23.69 -42.03 13.13
N TYR A 889 25.03 -42.05 13.04
CA TYR A 889 25.82 -41.57 11.90
C TYR A 889 25.37 -42.11 10.53
N LYS A 890 24.89 -43.37 10.45
CA LYS A 890 24.41 -43.97 9.19
C LYS A 890 23.26 -43.19 8.51
N ARG A 891 22.47 -42.38 9.23
CA ARG A 891 21.36 -41.57 8.67
C ARG A 891 21.80 -40.18 8.15
N ASN A 892 23.06 -39.76 8.35
CA ASN A 892 23.58 -38.47 7.87
C ASN A 892 24.18 -38.51 6.45
N ARG A 893 24.45 -39.71 5.88
CA ARG A 893 25.03 -39.88 4.54
C ARG A 893 24.21 -39.15 3.45
N ALA A 894 24.87 -38.72 2.37
CA ALA A 894 24.25 -38.13 1.19
C ALA A 894 23.09 -38.97 0.59
N HIS A 895 22.21 -38.35 -0.20
CA HIS A 895 21.14 -39.09 -0.90
C HIS A 895 21.71 -40.01 -1.99
N VAL A 896 20.94 -41.02 -2.41
CA VAL A 896 21.30 -41.91 -3.52
C VAL A 896 21.18 -41.16 -4.85
N CYS A 897 22.09 -41.40 -5.78
CA CYS A 897 22.08 -40.79 -7.12
C CYS A 897 20.95 -41.38 -7.97
N SER A 898 19.98 -40.55 -8.37
CA SER A 898 18.89 -40.94 -9.28
C SER A 898 19.41 -41.44 -10.63
N PHE A 899 20.45 -40.81 -11.17
CA PHE A 899 21.09 -41.23 -12.42
C PHE A 899 21.84 -42.57 -12.27
N TYR A 900 22.37 -42.90 -11.08
CA TYR A 900 22.99 -44.22 -10.84
C TYR A 900 21.94 -45.34 -10.79
N ILE A 901 20.79 -45.09 -10.15
CA ILE A 901 19.64 -46.01 -10.17
C ILE A 901 19.18 -46.30 -11.61
N ARG A 902 19.35 -45.34 -12.54
CA ARG A 902 19.03 -45.46 -13.97
C ARG A 902 20.17 -45.98 -14.85
N GLY A 903 21.39 -46.16 -14.31
CA GLY A 903 22.59 -46.55 -15.07
C GLY A 903 23.27 -45.42 -15.86
N GLU A 904 22.81 -44.18 -15.72
CA GLU A 904 23.21 -43.00 -16.52
C GLU A 904 24.31 -42.15 -15.86
N CYS A 905 24.81 -42.52 -14.67
CA CYS A 905 25.73 -41.66 -13.92
C CYS A 905 27.20 -41.78 -14.38
N THR A 906 27.61 -40.87 -15.27
CA THR A 906 28.99 -40.74 -15.79
C THR A 906 30.03 -40.27 -14.77
N ARG A 907 29.62 -39.85 -13.55
CA ARG A 907 30.50 -39.15 -12.58
C ARG A 907 31.30 -40.07 -11.64
N GLY A 908 31.20 -41.39 -11.80
CA GLY A 908 32.06 -42.36 -11.12
C GLY A 908 32.15 -42.17 -9.60
N ALA A 909 33.37 -42.09 -9.07
CA ALA A 909 33.66 -41.88 -7.65
C ALA A 909 33.50 -40.42 -7.19
N GLU A 910 33.38 -39.45 -8.11
CA GLU A 910 33.22 -38.02 -7.79
C GLU A 910 31.75 -37.58 -7.72
N CYS A 911 30.80 -38.52 -7.77
CA CYS A 911 29.40 -38.20 -7.64
C CYS A 911 29.06 -37.68 -6.22
N PRO A 912 28.44 -36.49 -6.05
CA PRO A 912 28.02 -35.99 -4.72
C PRO A 912 26.89 -36.79 -4.05
N TYR A 913 26.43 -37.87 -4.68
CA TYR A 913 25.31 -38.72 -4.29
C TYR A 913 25.74 -40.19 -4.30
N ARG A 914 25.23 -41.00 -3.37
CA ARG A 914 25.66 -42.39 -3.19
C ARG A 914 25.24 -43.30 -4.35
N HIS A 915 26.12 -44.24 -4.67
CA HIS A 915 25.90 -45.30 -5.66
C HIS A 915 25.57 -46.62 -4.95
N GLU A 916 24.40 -46.65 -4.30
CA GLU A 916 23.86 -47.78 -3.52
C GLU A 916 22.38 -47.95 -3.91
N MET A 917 21.88 -49.17 -4.17
CA MET A 917 20.44 -49.38 -4.42
C MET A 917 19.61 -49.10 -3.14
N PRO A 918 18.49 -48.36 -3.22
CA PRO A 918 17.70 -48.03 -2.04
C PRO A 918 16.79 -49.19 -1.62
N VAL A 919 16.97 -49.69 -0.40
CA VAL A 919 15.97 -50.55 0.26
C VAL A 919 14.79 -49.66 0.69
N THR A 920 13.64 -49.84 0.05
CA THR A 920 12.41 -49.10 0.36
C THR A 920 11.78 -49.59 1.67
N GLY A 921 11.25 -48.65 2.45
CA GLY A 921 10.54 -48.92 3.69
C GLY A 921 9.69 -47.73 4.10
N GLU A 922 8.60 -48.00 4.82
CA GLU A 922 7.46 -47.09 5.06
C GLU A 922 7.77 -45.83 5.87
N LEU A 923 9.00 -45.68 6.38
CA LEU A 923 9.45 -44.55 7.21
C LEU A 923 9.94 -43.33 6.40
N SER A 924 9.63 -43.26 5.10
CA SER A 924 10.09 -42.22 4.18
C SER A 924 9.30 -40.92 4.27
N GLN A 925 8.01 -40.99 4.63
CA GLN A 925 7.14 -39.83 4.88
C GLN A 925 6.82 -39.78 6.39
N GLN A 926 7.12 -38.65 7.02
CA GLN A 926 6.83 -38.41 8.45
C GLN A 926 6.33 -36.97 8.61
N ASN A 927 5.10 -36.80 9.09
CA ASN A 927 4.54 -35.47 9.34
C ASN A 927 5.33 -34.77 10.45
N ILE A 928 5.61 -33.48 10.26
CA ILE A 928 6.36 -32.65 11.21
C ILE A 928 5.44 -32.08 12.31
N LYS A 929 4.17 -31.80 12.00
CA LYS A 929 3.18 -31.28 12.96
C LYS A 929 2.94 -32.32 14.06
N ASP A 930 2.61 -33.55 13.66
CA ASP A 930 2.38 -34.71 14.54
C ASP A 930 3.58 -34.99 15.48
N ARG A 931 4.80 -35.02 14.92
CA ARG A 931 6.04 -35.28 15.66
C ARG A 931 6.42 -34.20 16.68
N TYR A 932 5.96 -32.95 16.50
CA TYR A 932 6.16 -31.86 17.45
C TYR A 932 5.10 -31.84 18.56
N TYR A 933 3.84 -32.15 18.22
CA TYR A 933 2.76 -32.25 19.20
C TYR A 933 2.77 -33.57 19.98
N GLY A 934 3.61 -34.54 19.59
CA GLY A 934 3.78 -35.81 20.30
C GLY A 934 2.67 -36.81 19.98
N VAL A 935 2.09 -36.74 18.79
CA VAL A 935 0.99 -37.61 18.35
C VAL A 935 1.48 -38.46 17.18
N ASN A 936 1.07 -39.74 17.11
CA ASN A 936 1.29 -40.64 15.97
C ASN A 936 2.73 -40.75 15.42
N ASP A 937 3.81 -40.50 16.19
CA ASP A 937 5.19 -40.68 15.70
C ASP A 937 5.52 -42.20 15.65
N PRO A 938 5.73 -42.80 14.45
CA PRO A 938 5.97 -44.25 14.34
C PRO A 938 7.33 -44.68 14.94
N VAL A 939 8.24 -43.73 15.18
CA VAL A 939 9.52 -43.95 15.87
C VAL A 939 9.33 -43.91 17.38
N ALA A 940 8.39 -43.10 17.89
CA ALA A 940 8.04 -43.08 19.30
C ALA A 940 7.28 -44.35 19.70
N LEU A 941 6.29 -44.75 18.93
CA LEU A 941 5.53 -45.99 19.17
C LEU A 941 6.46 -47.22 19.22
N LYS A 942 7.42 -47.34 18.29
CA LYS A 942 8.42 -48.43 18.30
C LYS A 942 9.43 -48.35 19.47
N LEU A 943 9.61 -47.20 20.11
CA LEU A 943 10.40 -47.07 21.34
C LEU A 943 9.59 -47.42 22.59
N LEU A 944 8.33 -46.96 22.66
CA LEU A 944 7.42 -47.21 23.78
C LEU A 944 7.06 -48.70 23.90
N ASN A 945 6.70 -49.35 22.79
CA ASN A 945 6.42 -50.79 22.79
C ASN A 945 7.64 -51.59 23.29
N LYS A 946 8.84 -51.23 22.82
CA LYS A 946 10.10 -51.89 23.25
C LYS A 946 10.49 -51.59 24.71
N ALA A 947 9.91 -50.55 25.33
CA ALA A 947 10.07 -50.30 26.76
C ALA A 947 9.18 -51.20 27.63
N GLY A 948 8.07 -51.73 27.08
CA GLY A 948 7.19 -52.68 27.76
C GLY A 948 7.73 -54.12 27.79
N GLU A 949 8.67 -54.47 26.91
CA GLU A 949 9.21 -55.83 26.73
C GLU A 949 10.53 -56.05 27.50
N MET A 950 10.59 -55.68 28.79
CA MET A 950 11.74 -55.95 29.65
C MET A 950 11.46 -57.13 30.60
N PRO A 951 12.32 -58.18 30.65
CA PRO A 951 12.04 -59.39 31.43
C PRO A 951 12.20 -59.17 32.95
N SER A 952 11.26 -59.75 33.69
CA SER A 952 11.31 -59.99 35.14
C SER A 952 12.32 -61.09 35.51
N LEU A 953 12.53 -61.31 36.81
CA LEU A 953 13.50 -62.25 37.35
C LEU A 953 12.80 -63.21 38.32
N GLU A 954 12.23 -64.28 37.76
CA GLU A 954 11.45 -65.27 38.51
C GLU A 954 12.33 -66.07 39.50
N PRO A 955 11.82 -66.44 40.68
CA PRO A 955 12.56 -67.23 41.67
C PRO A 955 12.75 -68.69 41.22
N PRO A 956 13.85 -69.37 41.59
CA PRO A 956 14.04 -70.79 41.32
C PRO A 956 13.04 -71.67 42.09
N GLU A 957 12.71 -72.82 41.52
CA GLU A 957 11.88 -73.85 42.18
C GLU A 957 12.58 -74.51 43.39
N ASP A 958 13.92 -74.45 43.45
CA ASP A 958 14.73 -75.00 44.55
C ASP A 958 14.79 -74.03 45.75
N GLU A 959 14.07 -74.38 46.82
CA GLU A 959 13.92 -73.56 48.03
C GLU A 959 15.22 -73.34 48.82
N SER A 960 16.29 -74.10 48.51
CA SER A 960 17.59 -73.95 49.19
C SER A 960 18.41 -72.75 48.68
N ILE A 961 18.07 -72.18 47.53
CA ILE A 961 18.88 -71.13 46.87
C ILE A 961 18.54 -69.74 47.43
N LYS A 962 19.21 -69.36 48.53
CA LYS A 962 19.11 -68.01 49.15
C LYS A 962 20.13 -66.99 48.63
N THR A 963 20.86 -67.33 47.56
CA THR A 963 21.98 -66.54 47.05
C THR A 963 21.63 -65.81 45.76
N LEU A 964 21.90 -64.51 45.72
CA LEU A 964 21.86 -63.67 44.51
C LEU A 964 23.27 -63.43 43.96
N TYR A 965 23.41 -63.58 42.65
CA TYR A 965 24.60 -63.23 41.88
C TYR A 965 24.51 -61.76 41.42
N VAL A 966 25.56 -60.98 41.70
CA VAL A 966 25.69 -59.59 41.28
C VAL A 966 26.90 -59.47 40.34
N GLY A 967 26.67 -59.35 39.03
CA GLY A 967 27.72 -59.22 38.02
C GLY A 967 27.92 -57.79 37.51
N GLY A 968 29.10 -57.51 36.95
CA GLY A 968 29.48 -56.19 36.42
C GLY A 968 30.15 -55.27 37.44
N LEU A 969 30.72 -55.82 38.52
CA LEU A 969 31.42 -55.05 39.55
C LEU A 969 32.76 -54.49 39.03
N ASP A 970 33.07 -53.31 39.52
CA ASP A 970 34.29 -52.53 39.28
C ASP A 970 34.99 -52.33 40.64
N ALA A 971 36.30 -52.10 40.65
CA ALA A 971 37.09 -51.84 41.85
C ALA A 971 36.61 -50.62 42.68
N ARG A 972 35.72 -49.79 42.11
CA ARG A 972 35.04 -48.68 42.79
C ARG A 972 33.94 -49.11 43.79
N VAL A 973 33.45 -50.35 43.69
CA VAL A 973 32.42 -50.93 44.57
C VAL A 973 33.10 -51.80 45.63
N THR A 974 32.78 -51.57 46.90
CA THR A 974 33.30 -52.33 48.06
C THR A 974 32.26 -53.33 48.58
N GLU A 975 32.66 -54.24 49.48
CA GLU A 975 31.72 -55.16 50.12
C GLU A 975 30.68 -54.40 50.96
N GLN A 976 31.08 -53.29 51.60
CA GLN A 976 30.16 -52.47 52.39
C GLN A 976 29.10 -51.80 51.51
N ASP A 977 29.47 -51.27 50.33
CA ASP A 977 28.48 -50.73 49.39
C ASP A 977 27.42 -51.78 49.00
N LEU A 978 27.84 -53.04 48.82
CA LEU A 978 26.92 -54.14 48.54
C LEU A 978 26.07 -54.50 49.76
N ARG A 979 26.65 -54.56 50.97
CA ARG A 979 25.88 -54.80 52.19
C ARG A 979 24.81 -53.73 52.42
N ASP A 980 25.19 -52.46 52.32
CA ASP A 980 24.29 -51.32 52.57
C ASP A 980 23.08 -51.32 51.62
N HIS A 981 23.27 -51.66 50.34
CA HIS A 981 22.18 -51.72 49.35
C HIS A 981 21.32 -52.98 49.45
N PHE A 982 21.84 -54.10 49.98
CA PHE A 982 21.10 -55.36 50.05
C PHE A 982 20.44 -55.60 51.43
N TYR A 983 20.97 -55.02 52.51
CA TYR A 983 20.49 -55.21 53.89
C TYR A 983 19.08 -54.66 54.12
N ALA A 984 18.66 -53.65 53.36
CA ALA A 984 17.31 -53.09 53.40
C ALA A 984 16.20 -54.09 53.03
N HIS A 985 16.55 -55.19 52.36
CA HIS A 985 15.61 -56.19 51.86
C HIS A 985 15.58 -57.49 52.70
N GLY A 986 16.61 -57.74 53.53
CA GLY A 986 16.70 -58.90 54.40
C GLY A 986 18.07 -59.01 55.11
N GLU A 987 18.17 -59.89 56.10
CA GLU A 987 19.43 -60.10 56.82
C GLU A 987 20.41 -60.95 56.00
N ILE A 988 21.61 -60.41 55.76
CA ILE A 988 22.62 -61.00 54.89
C ILE A 988 23.54 -61.93 55.70
N GLU A 989 23.51 -63.22 55.38
CA GLU A 989 24.41 -64.23 55.95
C GLU A 989 25.85 -64.00 55.48
N SER A 990 26.06 -63.77 54.17
CA SER A 990 27.38 -63.48 53.62
C SER A 990 27.34 -62.69 52.31
N VAL A 991 28.35 -61.83 52.11
CA VAL A 991 28.69 -61.26 50.80
C VAL A 991 30.06 -61.79 50.42
N ARG A 992 30.18 -62.45 49.26
CA ARG A 992 31.46 -62.95 48.74
C ARG A 992 31.76 -62.30 47.40
N MET A 993 32.62 -61.29 47.41
CA MET A 993 33.13 -60.66 46.19
C MET A 993 34.21 -61.50 45.53
N VAL A 994 34.18 -61.54 44.19
CA VAL A 994 35.17 -62.19 43.31
C VAL A 994 35.55 -61.16 42.23
N LEU A 995 36.31 -60.14 42.63
CA LEU A 995 36.65 -58.97 41.80
C LEU A 995 37.29 -59.36 40.45
N GLN A 996 38.09 -60.43 40.43
CA GLN A 996 38.73 -60.99 39.22
C GLN A 996 37.74 -61.45 38.14
N ARG A 997 36.48 -61.75 38.52
CA ARG A 997 35.38 -62.09 37.61
C ARG A 997 34.30 -61.01 37.55
N ALA A 998 34.59 -59.81 38.07
CA ALA A 998 33.67 -58.68 38.14
C ALA A 998 32.31 -59.06 38.77
N CYS A 999 32.29 -59.91 39.81
CA CYS A 999 31.04 -60.38 40.40
C CYS A 999 31.11 -60.62 41.92
N ALA A 1000 29.95 -60.69 42.55
CA ALA A 1000 29.78 -61.07 43.95
C ALA A 1000 28.56 -61.99 44.11
N PHE A 1001 28.53 -62.70 45.22
CA PHE A 1001 27.41 -63.53 45.65
C PHE A 1001 26.93 -63.01 47.01
N VAL A 1002 25.65 -62.64 47.11
CA VAL A 1002 24.99 -62.17 48.34
C VAL A 1002 24.02 -63.25 48.79
N THR A 1003 24.27 -63.86 49.93
CA THR A 1003 23.42 -64.91 50.52
C THR A 1003 22.66 -64.36 51.71
N TYR A 1004 21.34 -64.54 51.73
CA TYR A 1004 20.46 -64.15 52.82
C TYR A 1004 20.21 -65.29 53.80
N THR A 1005 19.93 -64.95 55.07
CA THR A 1005 19.56 -65.94 56.10
C THR A 1005 18.20 -66.58 55.81
N THR A 1006 17.26 -65.84 55.23
CA THR A 1006 15.91 -66.30 54.83
C THR A 1006 15.71 -66.24 53.32
N ARG A 1007 14.70 -66.96 52.80
CA ARG A 1007 14.39 -66.97 51.35
C ARG A 1007 13.64 -65.71 50.94
N GLU A 1008 12.71 -65.25 51.78
CA GLU A 1008 11.89 -64.06 51.56
C GLU A 1008 12.75 -62.81 51.38
N GLY A 1009 13.88 -62.70 52.10
CA GLY A 1009 14.83 -61.61 51.93
C GLY A 1009 15.54 -61.64 50.57
N ALA A 1010 15.89 -62.82 50.08
CA ALA A 1010 16.47 -62.99 48.74
C ALA A 1010 15.45 -62.71 47.63
N GLU A 1011 14.20 -63.17 47.78
CA GLU A 1011 13.13 -62.97 46.78
C GLU A 1011 12.70 -61.51 46.71
N LYS A 1012 12.51 -60.85 47.86
CA LYS A 1012 12.22 -59.41 47.92
C LYS A 1012 13.36 -58.58 47.31
N ALA A 1013 14.62 -58.91 47.60
CA ALA A 1013 15.77 -58.26 46.98
C ALA A 1013 15.82 -58.49 45.47
N ALA A 1014 15.49 -59.71 45.00
CA ALA A 1014 15.42 -60.02 43.58
C ALA A 1014 14.33 -59.18 42.87
N GLU A 1015 13.13 -59.09 43.43
CA GLU A 1015 12.03 -58.31 42.86
C GLU A 1015 12.32 -56.79 42.88
N GLU A 1016 12.71 -56.24 44.03
CA GLU A 1016 12.87 -54.79 44.20
C GLU A 1016 14.09 -54.24 43.44
N LEU A 1017 15.21 -54.99 43.39
CA LEU A 1017 16.47 -54.58 42.75
C LEU A 1017 16.62 -55.07 41.29
N SER A 1018 15.79 -55.99 40.81
CA SER A 1018 15.81 -56.47 39.41
C SER A 1018 15.77 -55.30 38.43
N ASN A 1019 16.71 -55.31 37.48
CA ASN A 1019 16.93 -54.26 36.48
C ASN A 1019 17.19 -52.83 37.01
N LYS A 1020 17.11 -52.57 38.31
CA LYS A 1020 17.29 -51.24 38.96
C LYS A 1020 18.62 -51.06 39.67
N LEU A 1021 19.32 -52.14 40.02
CA LEU A 1021 20.56 -52.09 40.81
C LEU A 1021 21.65 -51.21 40.16
N VAL A 1022 21.89 -50.03 40.73
CA VAL A 1022 22.95 -49.10 40.35
C VAL A 1022 23.72 -48.68 41.61
N ILE A 1023 25.01 -49.02 41.69
CA ILE A 1023 25.88 -48.65 42.82
C ILE A 1023 27.00 -47.76 42.28
N LYS A 1024 27.23 -46.59 42.90
CA LYS A 1024 28.26 -45.60 42.50
C LYS A 1024 28.28 -45.28 40.98
N GLY A 1025 27.10 -45.23 40.36
CA GLY A 1025 26.90 -44.93 38.94
C GLY A 1025 27.11 -46.12 37.98
N LEU A 1026 27.41 -47.32 38.49
CA LEU A 1026 27.52 -48.55 37.70
C LEU A 1026 26.24 -49.38 37.81
N ARG A 1027 25.63 -49.72 36.67
CA ARG A 1027 24.45 -50.60 36.61
C ARG A 1027 24.90 -52.06 36.65
N LEU A 1028 24.57 -52.75 37.73
CA LEU A 1028 24.99 -54.11 38.00
C LEU A 1028 23.92 -55.11 37.54
N LYS A 1029 24.33 -56.30 37.11
CA LYS A 1029 23.42 -57.37 36.66
C LYS A 1029 23.14 -58.34 37.81
N LEU A 1030 21.96 -58.22 38.40
CA LEU A 1030 21.40 -59.20 39.33
C LEU A 1030 20.95 -60.47 38.58
N MET A 1031 21.15 -61.64 39.17
CA MET A 1031 20.61 -62.95 38.76
C MET A 1031 20.52 -63.87 40.00
N TRP A 1032 19.76 -64.96 39.95
CA TRP A 1032 19.83 -65.99 40.99
C TRP A 1032 21.15 -66.77 40.93
N GLY A 1033 21.64 -67.18 42.11
CA GLY A 1033 22.86 -67.97 42.28
C GLY A 1033 22.72 -69.39 41.73
N ARG A 1034 23.86 -70.04 41.49
CA ARG A 1034 23.95 -71.45 41.06
C ARG A 1034 24.88 -72.21 42.01
N PRO A 1035 24.58 -73.46 42.40
CA PRO A 1035 25.49 -74.28 43.20
C PRO A 1035 26.87 -74.42 42.53
N GLN A 1036 27.95 -74.42 43.32
CA GLN A 1036 29.33 -74.59 42.83
C GLN A 1036 30.14 -75.62 43.63
N ALA A 1037 30.96 -76.37 42.90
CA ALA A 1037 32.03 -77.24 43.40
C ALA A 1037 33.40 -76.50 43.41
N PRO A 1038 34.45 -76.97 44.11
CA PRO A 1038 35.51 -76.08 44.63
C PRO A 1038 36.87 -76.01 43.86
N LYS A 1039 37.50 -74.81 43.93
CA LYS A 1039 38.93 -74.45 43.68
C LYS A 1039 39.51 -74.61 42.25
N PRO A 1040 40.69 -74.01 41.91
CA PRO A 1040 41.49 -72.96 42.59
C PRO A 1040 41.61 -71.61 41.79
N GLU A 1041 42.38 -70.64 42.30
CA GLU A 1041 42.41 -69.18 41.98
C GLU A 1041 43.46 -68.77 40.86
N SER A 1042 43.91 -67.54 40.51
CA SER A 1042 43.98 -66.16 41.11
C SER A 1042 44.25 -64.99 40.08
N GLU A 1043 44.68 -63.77 40.54
CA GLU A 1043 45.12 -62.49 39.89
C GLU A 1043 44.15 -61.65 38.98
N GLY A 1044 44.31 -60.33 38.68
CA GLY A 1044 45.40 -59.32 38.90
C GLY A 1044 44.95 -57.80 38.84
N SER A 1045 45.76 -56.86 38.27
CA SER A 1045 45.66 -55.36 38.31
C SER A 1045 45.92 -54.66 36.92
N GLU A 1046 45.98 -53.34 36.58
CA GLU A 1046 45.75 -51.93 37.07
C GLU A 1046 45.85 -50.96 35.80
N ALA A 1047 45.87 -49.60 35.67
CA ALA A 1047 45.55 -48.28 36.32
C ALA A 1047 45.69 -47.17 35.19
N ALA A 1048 45.46 -45.83 35.23
CA ALA A 1048 45.01 -44.79 36.19
C ALA A 1048 44.01 -43.76 35.50
N ALA A 1049 44.11 -42.40 35.33
CA ALA A 1049 45.13 -41.34 35.55
C ALA A 1049 44.58 -39.88 35.83
N ARG A 1050 44.74 -38.87 34.92
CA ARG A 1050 44.79 -37.37 35.14
C ARG A 1050 44.36 -36.59 33.84
N GLN A 1051 44.15 -35.26 33.64
CA GLN A 1051 43.99 -33.90 34.29
C GLN A 1051 43.73 -32.86 33.11
N VAL A 1052 43.43 -31.52 33.09
CA VAL A 1052 42.93 -30.31 33.87
C VAL A 1052 42.73 -29.14 32.82
N ALA A 1053 42.10 -27.95 32.98
CA ALA A 1053 41.09 -27.30 33.86
C ALA A 1053 40.65 -25.91 33.25
N HIS A 1054 39.66 -25.19 33.83
CA HIS A 1054 39.11 -23.88 33.37
C HIS A 1054 38.60 -23.03 34.60
N SER A 1055 38.09 -21.77 34.60
CA SER A 1055 37.43 -20.89 33.59
C SER A 1055 37.88 -19.39 33.65
N GLY A 1056 37.10 -18.28 33.75
CA GLY A 1056 35.72 -17.99 34.21
C GLY A 1056 35.12 -16.61 33.80
N MET A 1057 34.23 -16.03 34.64
CA MET A 1057 33.11 -15.10 34.27
C MET A 1057 32.68 -14.21 35.49
N LEU A 1058 31.83 -13.17 35.47
CA LEU A 1058 31.21 -12.20 34.51
C LEU A 1058 30.56 -11.02 35.32
N PRO A 1059 30.26 -9.82 34.73
CA PRO A 1059 29.69 -8.66 35.46
C PRO A 1059 28.23 -8.26 35.10
N ARG A 1060 27.58 -7.39 35.92
CA ARG A 1060 26.39 -6.56 35.55
C ARG A 1060 26.32 -5.23 36.36
N ALA A 1061 25.13 -4.66 36.64
CA ALA A 1061 24.93 -3.25 37.01
C ALA A 1061 23.83 -2.99 38.08
N VAL A 1062 23.64 -1.71 38.46
CA VAL A 1062 22.68 -1.13 39.44
C VAL A 1062 21.30 -0.81 38.80
N ILE A 1063 20.25 -0.21 39.40
CA ILE A 1063 19.98 0.60 40.63
C ILE A 1063 18.49 0.38 41.05
N SER A 1064 17.86 0.77 42.17
CA SER A 1064 18.15 1.52 43.42
C SER A 1064 17.46 0.76 44.61
N GLN A 1065 16.88 1.24 45.74
CA GLN A 1065 16.58 2.51 46.48
C GLN A 1065 16.20 2.06 47.93
N GLN A 1066 15.84 2.82 48.99
CA GLN A 1066 15.71 4.26 49.37
C GLN A 1066 15.98 4.32 50.92
N GLN A 1067 15.55 5.34 51.71
CA GLN A 1067 15.80 5.38 53.17
C GLN A 1067 14.85 6.28 54.00
N GLN A 1068 14.32 5.75 55.12
CA GLN A 1068 14.23 6.43 56.43
C GLN A 1068 14.46 5.38 57.54
N GLN A 1069 15.34 5.53 58.53
CA GLN A 1069 16.25 6.64 58.90
C GLN A 1069 17.73 6.07 58.97
N GLN A 1070 18.75 6.53 59.72
CA GLN A 1070 18.87 7.58 60.75
C GLN A 1070 20.28 8.20 60.86
N GLN A 1071 21.20 7.63 61.66
CA GLN A 1071 22.46 8.26 62.12
C GLN A 1071 23.57 7.20 62.24
N GLY A 1072 24.85 7.42 61.88
CA GLY A 1072 25.55 8.57 61.28
C GLY A 1072 26.95 8.11 60.75
N GLN A 1073 27.94 8.96 60.43
CA GLN A 1073 27.98 10.44 60.42
C GLN A 1073 28.92 11.01 59.32
N MET A 1074 30.26 10.96 59.50
CA MET A 1074 31.26 11.64 58.64
C MET A 1074 32.61 10.89 58.64
N GLY A 1075 33.43 10.89 57.57
CA GLY A 1075 33.23 11.37 56.20
C GLY A 1075 34.54 11.38 55.36
N MET A 1076 34.43 11.43 54.01
CA MET A 1076 35.45 11.76 52.96
C MET A 1076 36.81 11.01 52.95
N GLN A 1077 37.37 10.46 51.85
CA GLN A 1077 36.97 10.28 50.43
C GLN A 1077 37.97 9.30 49.72
N TYR A 1078 37.68 8.83 48.49
CA TYR A 1078 38.54 8.10 47.48
C TYR A 1078 38.60 6.53 47.40
N TYR A 1079 38.11 6.01 46.26
CA TYR A 1079 38.59 4.94 45.33
C TYR A 1079 38.91 3.44 45.68
N ASN A 1080 38.26 2.55 44.90
CA ASN A 1080 38.70 1.28 44.23
C ASN A 1080 38.73 -0.16 44.87
N ALA A 1081 37.92 -1.04 44.22
CA ALA A 1081 38.19 -2.43 43.72
C ALA A 1081 37.99 -3.73 44.59
N PRO A 1082 37.63 -4.92 43.99
CA PRO A 1082 37.14 -6.13 44.69
C PRO A 1082 37.77 -7.52 44.26
N ILE A 1083 37.21 -8.66 44.76
CA ILE A 1083 37.67 -10.07 44.53
C ILE A 1083 36.47 -11.06 44.30
N PRO A 1084 36.57 -12.21 43.56
CA PRO A 1084 35.43 -13.04 43.09
C PRO A 1084 35.37 -14.54 43.58
N PRO A 1085 34.31 -15.33 43.21
CA PRO A 1085 34.15 -16.76 43.57
C PRO A 1085 33.97 -17.72 42.31
N PRO A 1086 33.34 -18.95 42.30
CA PRO A 1086 33.97 -20.18 41.75
C PRO A 1086 33.24 -20.88 40.53
N PRO A 1087 33.78 -22.00 39.96
CA PRO A 1087 33.36 -22.56 38.65
C PRO A 1087 32.33 -23.72 38.64
N GLN A 1088 31.85 -24.12 37.44
CA GLN A 1088 30.85 -25.18 37.16
C GLN A 1088 31.32 -26.21 36.10
N GLN A 1089 30.58 -27.31 35.91
CA GLN A 1089 30.86 -28.40 34.97
C GLN A 1089 30.53 -28.07 33.50
N GLU A 1090 31.23 -28.73 32.55
CA GLU A 1090 31.01 -28.56 31.11
C GLU A 1090 29.76 -29.30 30.59
N ARG A 1091 29.10 -28.71 29.58
CA ARG A 1091 27.86 -29.20 28.95
C ARG A 1091 28.12 -29.48 27.47
N ALA A 1092 27.65 -30.62 26.94
CA ALA A 1092 27.88 -30.98 25.54
C ALA A 1092 27.04 -30.10 24.58
N TYR A 1093 27.70 -29.27 23.78
CA TYR A 1093 27.05 -28.33 22.86
C TYR A 1093 26.62 -28.98 21.54
N TYR A 1094 25.37 -28.75 21.13
CA TYR A 1094 24.94 -28.97 19.74
C TYR A 1094 25.33 -27.76 18.86
N PRO A 1095 25.85 -27.94 17.63
CA PRO A 1095 26.16 -26.84 16.71
C PRO A 1095 24.97 -25.94 16.32
N SER A 1096 23.74 -26.35 16.61
CA SER A 1096 22.54 -25.51 16.44
C SER A 1096 22.29 -24.53 17.61
N MET A 1097 23.18 -24.48 18.60
CA MET A 1097 23.09 -23.58 19.77
C MET A 1097 24.10 -22.42 19.71
N ASP A 1098 24.98 -22.41 18.70
CA ASP A 1098 25.97 -21.36 18.45
C ASP A 1098 26.05 -21.10 16.93
N PRO A 1099 25.46 -20.00 16.42
CA PRO A 1099 25.50 -19.66 15.00
C PRO A 1099 26.90 -19.44 14.44
N GLN A 1100 27.88 -19.06 15.27
CA GLN A 1100 29.24 -18.74 14.82
C GLN A 1100 30.05 -20.01 14.47
N ARG A 1101 29.65 -21.19 14.96
CA ARG A 1101 30.30 -22.48 14.68
C ARG A 1101 29.74 -23.21 13.45
N MET A 1102 28.89 -22.56 12.66
CA MET A 1102 28.22 -23.15 11.49
C MET A 1102 29.09 -23.07 10.20
N GLY A 1103 30.35 -23.49 10.29
CA GLY A 1103 31.30 -23.50 9.17
C GLY A 1103 32.34 -24.62 9.29
N ALA A 1104 32.87 -25.06 8.15
CA ALA A 1104 33.99 -26.00 8.11
C ALA A 1104 35.32 -25.24 8.15
N LEU A 1105 35.92 -25.15 9.34
CA LEU A 1105 37.29 -24.64 9.47
C LEU A 1105 38.27 -25.60 8.77
N VAL A 1106 38.99 -25.08 7.79
CA VAL A 1106 40.15 -25.75 7.18
C VAL A 1106 41.38 -25.13 7.82
N HIS A 1107 42.18 -25.92 8.52
CA HIS A 1107 43.52 -25.49 8.91
C HIS A 1107 44.40 -25.41 7.67
N THR A 1108 44.96 -24.24 7.41
CA THR A 1108 46.04 -24.04 6.45
C THR A 1108 47.35 -24.61 7.01
N GLN A 1109 48.18 -25.14 6.11
CA GLN A 1109 49.57 -25.48 6.38
C GLN A 1109 50.39 -25.00 5.16
N GLU A 1110 51.54 -24.39 5.41
CA GLU A 1110 52.32 -23.67 4.37
C GLU A 1110 53.15 -24.61 3.49
N GLY A 1111 53.46 -24.19 2.25
CA GLY A 1111 54.14 -25.05 1.26
C GLY A 1111 54.62 -24.38 -0.02
N SER A 1112 55.62 -23.49 0.10
CA SER A 1112 56.69 -23.20 -0.88
C SER A 1112 56.45 -23.31 -2.42
N SER A 1113 56.42 -22.15 -3.08
CA SER A 1113 57.20 -21.78 -4.30
C SER A 1113 57.30 -22.72 -5.53
N SER A 1114 56.84 -22.22 -6.69
CA SER A 1114 57.67 -22.06 -7.93
C SER A 1114 56.87 -21.31 -9.02
N GLY A 1115 57.52 -20.74 -10.05
CA GLY A 1115 56.89 -19.92 -11.09
C GLY A 1115 57.03 -20.45 -12.53
N GLY A 1116 56.50 -19.72 -13.51
CA GLY A 1116 56.64 -20.01 -14.94
C GLY A 1116 56.01 -18.94 -15.85
N GLN A 1117 56.64 -18.67 -16.99
CA GLN A 1117 56.17 -17.75 -18.04
C GLN A 1117 55.49 -18.51 -19.19
N GLY A 1118 54.75 -17.83 -20.07
CA GLY A 1118 54.26 -18.38 -21.33
C GLY A 1118 53.49 -17.37 -22.17
N GLU A 1119 53.87 -17.19 -23.44
CA GLU A 1119 53.31 -16.18 -24.37
C GLU A 1119 52.50 -16.79 -25.53
N SER A 1120 51.79 -15.88 -26.24
CA SER A 1120 51.51 -15.93 -27.69
C SER A 1120 50.24 -16.62 -28.24
N LYS A 1121 49.84 -16.17 -29.45
CA LYS A 1121 48.67 -16.49 -30.29
C LYS A 1121 49.18 -17.19 -31.60
N PRO A 1122 48.58 -17.20 -32.84
CA PRO A 1122 47.31 -16.64 -33.37
C PRO A 1122 46.56 -17.46 -34.47
N GLY A 1123 45.47 -16.86 -35.03
CA GLY A 1123 44.78 -17.26 -36.28
C GLY A 1123 43.25 -17.42 -36.13
N SER A 1124 42.36 -17.03 -37.06
CA SER A 1124 42.54 -16.35 -38.37
C SER A 1124 41.31 -15.52 -38.84
N SER A 1125 41.56 -14.63 -39.79
CA SER A 1125 40.70 -13.77 -40.65
C SER A 1125 39.74 -14.55 -41.61
N TYR A 1126 38.83 -14.02 -42.46
CA TYR A 1126 38.22 -12.69 -42.88
C TYR A 1126 36.98 -13.04 -43.80
N PRO A 1127 36.27 -12.17 -44.60
CA PRO A 1127 36.21 -10.68 -44.77
C PRO A 1127 34.76 -10.07 -44.73
N THR A 1128 34.61 -8.78 -45.12
CA THR A 1128 33.35 -7.99 -45.24
C THR A 1128 33.09 -7.48 -46.68
N MET A 1129 31.87 -7.01 -47.02
CA MET A 1129 31.49 -6.13 -48.17
C MET A 1129 29.98 -5.64 -48.03
N PRO A 1130 29.38 -4.74 -48.87
CA PRO A 1130 28.66 -3.55 -48.38
C PRO A 1130 27.14 -3.44 -48.76
N PRO A 1131 26.40 -2.40 -48.29
CA PRO A 1131 24.93 -2.25 -48.47
C PRO A 1131 24.46 -1.41 -49.69
N PRO A 1132 23.19 -1.57 -50.14
CA PRO A 1132 22.55 -0.80 -51.23
C PRO A 1132 21.69 0.42 -50.78
N PRO A 1133 21.24 1.31 -51.70
CA PRO A 1133 20.62 2.61 -51.40
C PRO A 1133 19.05 2.65 -51.36
N PRO A 1134 18.42 3.76 -50.90
CA PRO A 1134 16.97 3.86 -50.67
C PRO A 1134 16.14 4.51 -51.82
N PRO A 1135 14.82 4.24 -51.91
CA PRO A 1135 13.86 4.95 -52.76
C PRO A 1135 13.07 6.07 -52.01
N PRO A 1136 12.33 6.98 -52.70
CA PRO A 1136 11.97 8.29 -52.14
C PRO A 1136 10.48 8.57 -51.84
N HIS A 1137 10.28 9.61 -51.01
CA HIS A 1137 9.13 10.52 -50.85
C HIS A 1137 7.66 10.05 -51.03
N GLY A 1138 6.85 10.33 -50.00
CA GLY A 1138 5.42 10.63 -50.12
C GLY A 1138 5.05 11.84 -49.25
N GLN A 1139 4.45 12.88 -49.84
CA GLN A 1139 3.89 14.03 -49.10
C GLN A 1139 2.46 13.73 -48.66
N TYR A 1140 2.06 14.16 -47.46
CA TYR A 1140 0.65 14.25 -47.05
C TYR A 1140 0.38 15.59 -46.36
N TYR A 1141 -0.77 16.18 -46.68
CA TYR A 1141 -1.23 17.45 -46.12
C TYR A 1141 -1.87 17.22 -44.73
N PRO A 1142 -1.59 18.07 -43.73
CA PRO A 1142 -2.39 18.12 -42.51
C PRO A 1142 -3.73 18.80 -42.80
N GLN A 1143 -4.83 18.03 -42.79
CA GLN A 1143 -6.18 18.59 -42.73
C GLN A 1143 -6.43 19.18 -41.34
N TYR A 1144 -6.88 20.43 -41.28
CA TYR A 1144 -7.27 21.06 -40.02
C TYR A 1144 -8.60 20.47 -39.51
N TYR A 1145 -8.54 19.81 -38.35
CA TYR A 1145 -9.71 19.56 -37.50
C TYR A 1145 -9.47 20.25 -36.14
N PRO A 1146 -10.48 20.93 -35.57
CA PRO A 1146 -10.34 21.56 -34.25
C PRO A 1146 -10.26 20.49 -33.15
N PRO A 1147 -9.47 20.70 -32.08
CA PRO A 1147 -9.39 19.77 -30.97
C PRO A 1147 -10.68 19.77 -30.13
N PRO A 1148 -11.05 18.63 -29.51
CA PRO A 1148 -12.08 18.61 -28.46
C PRO A 1148 -11.60 19.37 -27.21
N TYR A 1149 -12.55 19.84 -26.40
CA TYR A 1149 -12.29 20.73 -25.26
C TYR A 1149 -11.45 20.07 -24.16
N GLY A 1150 -10.15 20.33 -24.18
CA GLY A 1150 -9.27 20.20 -23.01
C GLY A 1150 -9.34 21.45 -22.12
N TYR A 1151 -9.02 21.28 -20.84
CA TYR A 1151 -8.89 22.37 -19.88
C TYR A 1151 -7.66 23.23 -20.26
N MET A 1152 -7.87 24.45 -20.76
CA MET A 1152 -6.75 25.38 -20.97
C MET A 1152 -6.46 26.13 -19.66
N PRO A 1153 -5.24 26.05 -19.10
CA PRO A 1153 -4.82 27.02 -18.09
C PRO A 1153 -4.74 28.42 -18.73
N PRO A 1154 -5.02 29.49 -17.98
CA PRO A 1154 -4.92 30.85 -18.52
C PRO A 1154 -3.47 31.18 -18.90
N PRO A 1155 -3.22 31.80 -20.07
CA PRO A 1155 -1.87 32.21 -20.46
C PRO A 1155 -1.35 33.32 -19.53
N PRO A 1156 -0.03 33.38 -19.26
CA PRO A 1156 0.55 34.39 -18.38
C PRO A 1156 0.35 35.81 -18.93
N ALA A 1157 -0.07 36.72 -18.06
CA ALA A 1157 -0.40 38.09 -18.41
C ALA A 1157 0.86 38.95 -18.68
N TYR A 1158 1.35 38.93 -19.92
CA TYR A 1158 2.41 39.84 -20.37
C TYR A 1158 1.93 41.29 -20.41
N GLN A 1159 2.42 42.12 -19.48
CA GLN A 1159 2.31 43.58 -19.57
C GLN A 1159 3.12 44.08 -20.77
N GLN A 1160 2.46 44.67 -21.77
CA GLN A 1160 3.14 45.30 -22.90
C GLN A 1160 3.74 46.64 -22.48
N GLN A 1161 5.07 46.74 -22.47
CA GLN A 1161 5.76 48.03 -22.38
C GLN A 1161 5.66 48.78 -23.71
N TYR A 1162 5.15 50.02 -23.65
CA TYR A 1162 5.12 50.96 -24.77
C TYR A 1162 6.48 51.68 -24.94
N GLN A 1163 7.02 51.75 -26.16
CA GLN A 1163 7.84 52.88 -26.66
C GLN A 1163 8.06 52.81 -28.21
N PRO A 1164 8.62 53.82 -28.92
CA PRO A 1164 7.95 54.37 -30.12
C PRO A 1164 8.55 53.99 -31.51
N PRO A 1165 7.92 54.42 -32.63
CA PRO A 1165 8.18 53.87 -33.98
C PRO A 1165 8.98 54.77 -34.97
N HIS A 1166 9.60 54.11 -35.97
CA HIS A 1166 9.98 54.67 -37.28
C HIS A 1166 9.68 53.60 -38.37
N GLN A 1167 8.83 53.87 -39.37
CA GLN A 1167 9.11 54.51 -40.68
C GLN A 1167 10.09 53.71 -41.58
N SER A 1168 9.81 53.41 -42.86
CA SER A 1168 8.68 53.72 -43.78
C SER A 1168 8.72 52.75 -45.01
N ALA A 1169 7.88 52.76 -46.08
CA ALA A 1169 6.85 53.71 -46.53
C ALA A 1169 5.65 53.09 -47.32
N GLY A 1170 5.87 52.40 -48.45
CA GLY A 1170 4.83 51.97 -49.42
C GLY A 1170 5.42 51.81 -50.85
N PRO A 1171 4.66 51.97 -51.96
CA PRO A 1171 3.20 52.26 -52.12
C PRO A 1171 2.57 51.43 -53.31
N PRO A 1172 1.50 51.82 -54.07
CA PRO A 1172 0.22 52.56 -53.79
C PRO A 1172 -1.09 51.88 -54.36
N GLN A 1173 -2.27 52.54 -54.12
CA GLN A 1173 -3.48 52.64 -54.99
C GLN A 1173 -4.49 51.44 -55.13
N GLN A 1174 -5.85 51.62 -55.24
CA GLN A 1174 -6.77 52.78 -55.07
C GLN A 1174 -8.30 52.40 -55.02
N TYR A 1175 -9.18 53.32 -54.56
CA TYR A 1175 -10.67 53.44 -54.74
C TYR A 1175 -11.64 52.55 -53.89
N GLN A 1176 -12.87 52.96 -53.49
CA GLN A 1176 -13.46 54.29 -53.13
C GLN A 1176 -14.81 54.12 -52.33
N HIS A 1177 -15.32 55.17 -51.65
CA HIS A 1177 -16.61 55.21 -50.91
C HIS A 1177 -17.84 55.60 -51.79
N PRO A 1178 -19.09 55.50 -51.27
CA PRO A 1178 -19.77 56.71 -50.72
C PRO A 1178 -20.66 56.49 -49.45
N MET A 1179 -21.20 57.58 -48.88
CA MET A 1179 -22.18 57.63 -47.77
C MET A 1179 -23.48 58.41 -48.18
N PRO A 1180 -24.15 59.28 -47.37
CA PRO A 1180 -25.41 58.96 -46.69
C PRO A 1180 -26.60 59.94 -46.94
N VAL A 1181 -27.80 59.68 -46.38
CA VAL A 1181 -28.91 60.67 -46.26
C VAL A 1181 -29.79 60.43 -45.00
N GLY A 1182 -30.35 61.51 -44.42
CA GLY A 1182 -31.47 61.50 -43.44
C GLY A 1182 -32.80 61.97 -44.07
N PRO A 1183 -33.75 62.67 -43.37
CA PRO A 1183 -33.75 63.16 -41.97
C PRO A 1183 -35.14 63.09 -41.22
N SER A 1184 -35.32 63.94 -40.19
CA SER A 1184 -36.57 64.58 -39.67
C SER A 1184 -37.65 63.84 -38.82
N ALA A 1185 -37.51 63.93 -37.48
CA ALA A 1185 -38.29 64.74 -36.52
C ALA A 1185 -39.84 64.62 -36.28
N SER A 1186 -40.21 64.76 -34.99
CA SER A 1186 -41.54 65.12 -34.38
C SER A 1186 -42.66 64.05 -34.41
N SER A 1187 -43.64 63.94 -33.49
CA SER A 1187 -43.89 64.41 -32.08
C SER A 1187 -45.15 63.64 -31.53
N SER A 1188 -45.82 63.84 -30.37
CA SER A 1188 -45.82 64.84 -29.27
C SER A 1188 -46.45 64.25 -27.95
N SER A 1189 -47.03 65.10 -27.08
CA SER A 1189 -48.04 64.84 -26.02
C SER A 1189 -47.78 63.87 -24.83
N GLY A 1190 -47.71 64.42 -23.62
CA GLY A 1190 -48.13 63.80 -22.35
C GLY A 1190 -49.55 64.27 -21.94
N PRO A 1191 -49.87 64.60 -20.66
CA PRO A 1191 -49.06 64.52 -19.42
C PRO A 1191 -49.82 64.08 -18.12
N GLY A 1192 -49.10 63.99 -16.99
CA GLY A 1192 -49.63 64.19 -15.61
C GLY A 1192 -49.92 62.93 -14.76
N GLY A 1193 -49.78 62.97 -13.42
CA GLY A 1193 -49.20 64.03 -12.56
C GLY A 1193 -49.50 63.88 -11.05
N ALA A 1194 -48.82 64.73 -10.23
CA ALA A 1194 -49.04 65.00 -8.78
C ALA A 1194 -48.76 63.84 -7.78
N SER A 1195 -48.42 64.04 -6.49
CA SER A 1195 -47.87 65.17 -5.66
C SER A 1195 -47.64 64.63 -4.23
N GLY A 1196 -46.83 65.17 -3.30
CA GLY A 1196 -45.94 66.35 -3.21
C GLY A 1196 -45.25 66.35 -1.82
N SER A 1197 -44.01 66.82 -1.62
CA SER A 1197 -43.55 68.23 -1.51
C SER A 1197 -43.61 68.85 -0.09
N GLY A 1198 -42.45 69.12 0.53
CA GLY A 1198 -42.26 69.99 1.71
C GLY A 1198 -41.13 69.53 2.65
N GLN A 1199 -40.30 70.38 3.27
CA GLN A 1199 -40.07 71.85 3.18
C GLN A 1199 -38.57 72.18 3.44
N ALA A 1200 -38.15 73.43 3.20
CA ALA A 1200 -36.76 73.95 3.31
C ALA A 1200 -36.51 74.61 4.73
N PRO A 1201 -35.41 75.37 5.07
CA PRO A 1201 -34.49 76.17 4.22
C PRO A 1201 -32.99 76.32 4.66
N SER A 1202 -32.22 77.11 3.87
CA SER A 1202 -31.07 78.02 4.21
C SER A 1202 -29.95 77.56 5.18
N THR A 1203 -28.65 77.44 4.84
CA THR A 1203 -27.61 78.35 4.23
C THR A 1203 -26.93 79.40 5.13
N SER A 1204 -25.64 79.20 5.45
CA SER A 1204 -24.56 80.20 5.77
C SER A 1204 -23.39 79.45 6.46
N SER A 1205 -22.11 79.82 6.44
CA SER A 1205 -21.30 80.86 5.75
C SER A 1205 -19.82 80.42 5.77
N GLY A 1206 -18.89 81.11 5.09
CA GLY A 1206 -17.47 80.72 5.06
C GLY A 1206 -16.44 81.86 5.08
N ALA A 1207 -15.20 81.50 5.47
CA ALA A 1207 -13.92 82.21 5.35
C ALA A 1207 -12.81 81.13 5.53
N GLY A 1208 -11.60 81.16 4.92
CA GLY A 1208 -10.88 82.18 4.14
C GLY A 1208 -9.67 82.73 4.94
N PRO A 1209 -8.48 83.01 4.35
CA PRO A 1209 -8.03 82.97 2.94
C PRO A 1209 -6.75 82.10 2.69
N GLY A 1210 -6.10 82.23 1.52
CA GLY A 1210 -4.80 81.60 1.13
C GLY A 1210 -3.55 82.42 1.55
N PRO A 1211 -2.35 82.31 0.87
CA PRO A 1211 -2.10 81.90 -0.52
C PRO A 1211 -0.90 80.92 -0.74
N GLU A 1212 -0.42 80.82 -1.99
CA GLU A 1212 0.81 80.14 -2.48
C GLU A 1212 2.12 80.89 -2.06
N PRO A 1213 3.37 80.50 -2.48
CA PRO A 1213 3.86 79.28 -3.18
C PRO A 1213 5.15 78.65 -2.54
N SER A 1214 5.67 77.53 -3.09
CA SER A 1214 7.13 77.33 -3.43
C SER A 1214 7.55 75.85 -3.63
N ALA A 1215 8.33 75.58 -4.68
CA ALA A 1215 9.35 74.50 -4.75
C ALA A 1215 10.74 75.11 -4.36
N PRO A 1216 11.90 74.39 -4.28
CA PRO A 1216 12.24 73.07 -4.82
C PRO A 1216 13.14 72.17 -3.90
N GLU A 1217 13.86 71.21 -4.50
CA GLU A 1217 15.02 70.45 -3.97
C GLU A 1217 14.78 69.46 -2.80
N GLY A 1218 15.52 68.35 -2.65
CA GLY A 1218 16.54 67.78 -3.54
C GLY A 1218 17.21 66.50 -2.99
N SER A 1219 17.60 65.59 -3.90
CA SER A 1219 18.63 64.53 -3.75
C SER A 1219 18.69 63.62 -2.50
N SER A 1220 18.29 62.36 -2.69
CA SER A 1220 19.01 61.11 -2.31
C SER A 1220 19.67 60.94 -0.92
N GLN A 1221 19.21 59.93 -0.17
CA GLN A 1221 20.06 58.76 0.19
C GLN A 1221 19.21 57.59 0.74
N GLN A 1222 19.61 56.37 0.33
CA GLN A 1222 19.10 55.04 0.74
C GLN A 1222 17.62 54.76 0.49
#